data_AF-A0A4Q4TQ08-F1
#
_entry.id   AF-A0A4Q4TQ08-F1
#
_cell.length_a   1.000
_cell.length_b   1.000
_cell.length_c   1.000
_cell.angle_alpha   90.00
_cell.angle_beta   90.00
_cell.angle_gamma   90.00
#
_symmetry.space_group_name_H-M   'P 1'
#
loop_
_entity.id
_entity.type
_entity.pdbx_description
1 polymer ?
#
loop_
_entity_poly.entity_id
_entity_poly.type
_entity_poly.pdbx_seq_one_letter_code
_entity_poly.pdbx_strand_id
1 'polypeptide(L)'
;MPNPNITKFTIILACFTEASGSCKGTSFQGAETRALINQIGDLRKCKNIARSGKVGRPSRQLSSPKLGFASLPRDIADEIASLYLQSSESVYRILYIPTFWAEYRKYWDHSESATTKLRLKVLLVIGIGSSLSEQGSRDEGFRRMVHQWVYAAQTWLSGPLEKDRLDFPGLQIHCLTNLARQIFSIGGDLVWMSTGSLVHRAMQMGLHRDPRHFPAMSVLQAEIRRRLWATILEMVVQSSLDSAMPPRISFDEFDTEAPSSINDEEVGESTTALRSHPKGVYTATSIQLLLLDSLPTRLRILHLLSSLRCEFSYQYVLKLSSEVTEACRAYSSFVKENEGSGIRPFHLNLLDYLVRRFMIPLYCTFASRARMNPLSYHSLKVSLGVSLALLSPEPDEGFSRLMAGRGWFREGIRDLLKQALRDMISVSMERIRCSETNVKNHMFWSMVMAQTEAIEADNPCEQKVAQSARDSLEFCHGLLQTRAASASLPSPNGTGLTSTKSWCLAGGLRIMAQMKVLIAGADIAGNSLAFWFSKLGHNVTVVERFPCLRTTGLEVDPRGRGIEVLRRMGLEKAFRPLAVPEQGIQIVDSSGRRRAYFPANNKSGQGRQAFTSDIEIMRGDLCRLLYDATKDRTKYVFGTSVESFEEKDSSVEVRFVDGKADRFDLVGTDGQWSRTREIILGPGAVDSVYPLRLYTAYFTIPRPIQEGEEYIATAYMAPGNRGIMTRKHSPHKIQTYAGCKTESERLKNAR
;
A
#
# COMPACT_ATOMS: atom_id res chain seq x y z
N MET A 1 -46.64 3.80 20.97
CA MET A 1 -47.48 4.83 21.63
C MET A 1 -46.82 6.19 21.42
N PRO A 2 -47.53 7.25 21.00
CA PRO A 2 -46.92 8.57 20.84
C PRO A 2 -46.56 9.16 22.21
N ASN A 3 -45.40 9.81 22.28
CA ASN A 3 -44.85 10.41 23.49
C ASN A 3 -45.74 11.59 23.97
N PRO A 4 -46.27 11.57 25.21
CA PRO A 4 -47.20 12.59 25.73
C PRO A 4 -46.59 14.00 25.88
N ASN A 5 -45.28 14.16 25.67
CA ASN A 5 -44.64 15.48 25.59
C ASN A 5 -44.79 16.18 24.23
N ILE A 6 -45.15 15.46 23.16
CA ILE A 6 -45.32 16.05 21.81
C ILE A 6 -46.59 16.93 21.74
N THR A 7 -47.60 16.62 22.55
CA THR A 7 -48.89 17.35 22.59
C THR A 7 -48.78 18.75 23.22
N LYS A 8 -47.79 19.00 24.09
CA LYS A 8 -47.62 20.32 24.75
C LYS A 8 -47.03 21.39 23.82
N PHE A 9 -46.26 20.99 22.80
CA PHE A 9 -45.63 21.92 21.86
C PHE A 9 -46.46 22.17 20.60
N THR A 10 -47.56 21.45 20.39
CA THR A 10 -48.39 21.55 19.18
C THR A 10 -48.93 22.97 18.96
N ILE A 11 -49.38 23.64 20.04
CA ILE A 11 -49.88 25.02 19.98
C ILE A 11 -48.74 26.00 19.65
N ILE A 12 -47.56 25.81 20.24
CA ILE A 12 -46.38 26.64 19.97
C ILE A 12 -45.93 26.48 18.51
N LEU A 13 -45.86 25.25 18.01
CA LEU A 13 -45.49 24.94 16.63
C LEU A 13 -46.50 25.51 15.63
N ALA A 14 -47.80 25.38 15.89
CA ALA A 14 -48.85 25.96 15.05
C ALA A 14 -48.76 27.50 15.00
N CYS A 15 -48.60 28.14 16.17
CA CYS A 15 -48.49 29.60 16.26
C CYS A 15 -47.21 30.12 15.58
N PHE A 16 -46.07 29.43 15.79
CA PHE A 16 -44.80 29.76 15.12
C PHE A 16 -44.86 29.58 13.60
N THR A 17 -45.58 28.56 13.11
CA THR A 17 -45.73 28.29 11.68
C THR A 17 -46.59 29.35 10.98
N GLU A 18 -47.67 29.81 11.62
CA GLU A 18 -48.47 30.93 11.10
C GLU A 18 -47.71 32.26 11.17
N ALA A 19 -47.03 32.56 12.28
CA ALA A 19 -46.22 33.76 12.43
C ALA A 19 -45.03 33.83 11.43
N SER A 20 -44.51 32.69 10.98
CA SER A 20 -43.39 32.61 10.03
C SER A 20 -43.82 32.55 8.55
N GLY A 21 -45.12 32.42 8.26
CA GLY A 21 -45.68 32.44 6.91
C GLY A 21 -45.38 31.18 6.09
N SER A 22 -45.16 30.04 6.74
CA SER A 22 -44.73 28.78 6.12
C SER A 22 -45.89 27.84 5.73
N CYS A 23 -47.15 28.15 6.06
CA CYS A 23 -48.32 27.37 5.65
C CYS A 23 -49.55 28.25 5.39
N LYS A 24 -50.45 27.83 4.48
CA LYS A 24 -51.72 28.52 4.11
C LYS A 24 -52.96 27.91 4.81
N GLY A 25 -52.80 27.25 5.95
CA GLY A 25 -53.89 26.59 6.67
C GLY A 25 -54.06 27.16 8.08
N THR A 26 -55.24 27.67 8.39
CA THR A 26 -55.59 28.28 9.69
C THR A 26 -55.78 27.21 10.76
N SER A 27 -54.81 27.09 11.66
CA SER A 27 -54.82 26.11 12.77
C SER A 27 -55.70 26.58 13.95
N PHE A 28 -56.02 27.88 14.00
CA PHE A 28 -56.71 28.52 15.12
C PHE A 28 -58.09 29.06 14.70
N GLN A 29 -59.15 28.56 15.34
CA GLN A 29 -60.54 28.91 15.03
C GLN A 29 -61.10 30.09 15.85
N GLY A 30 -60.51 30.42 17.01
CA GLY A 30 -60.95 31.52 17.87
C GLY A 30 -60.69 32.91 17.27
N ALA A 31 -61.70 33.80 17.29
CA ALA A 31 -61.64 35.14 16.70
C ALA A 31 -60.57 36.04 17.36
N GLU A 32 -60.43 35.99 18.68
CA GLU A 32 -59.40 36.75 19.42
C GLU A 32 -57.98 36.25 19.12
N THR A 33 -57.79 34.93 19.04
CA THR A 33 -56.49 34.33 18.71
C THR A 33 -56.05 34.69 17.29
N ARG A 34 -56.99 34.73 16.34
CA ARG A 34 -56.72 35.15 14.96
C ARG A 34 -56.36 36.63 14.86
N ALA A 35 -56.98 37.49 15.67
CA ALA A 35 -56.63 38.90 15.77
C ALA A 35 -55.21 39.10 16.31
N LEU A 36 -54.81 38.35 17.34
CA LEU A 36 -53.45 38.37 17.89
C LEU A 36 -52.41 37.87 16.88
N ILE A 37 -52.68 36.78 16.15
CA ILE A 37 -51.77 36.26 15.11
C ILE A 37 -51.64 37.25 13.94
N ASN A 38 -52.72 37.91 13.54
CA ASN A 38 -52.68 38.96 12.52
C ASN A 38 -51.93 40.24 12.97
N GLN A 39 -51.86 40.50 14.28
CA GLN A 39 -51.04 41.58 14.87
C GLN A 39 -49.56 41.22 14.99
N ILE A 40 -49.19 39.93 14.92
CA ILE A 40 -47.79 39.52 14.80
C ILE A 40 -47.30 40.04 13.45
N GLY A 41 -46.65 41.20 13.47
CA GLY A 41 -46.15 41.87 12.27
C GLY A 41 -45.31 40.91 11.42
N ASP A 42 -45.42 41.06 10.10
CA ASP A 42 -44.77 40.19 9.12
C ASP A 42 -43.31 39.93 9.48
N LEU A 43 -43.00 38.69 9.87
CA LEU A 43 -41.64 38.26 10.23
C LEU A 43 -40.65 38.53 9.09
N ARG A 44 -41.13 38.65 7.83
CA ARG A 44 -40.34 39.09 6.68
C ARG A 44 -39.95 40.57 6.77
N LYS A 45 -40.80 41.46 7.29
CA LYS A 45 -40.42 42.86 7.58
C LYS A 45 -39.31 42.92 8.62
N CYS A 46 -39.42 42.17 9.73
CA CYS A 46 -38.35 42.08 10.72
C CYS A 46 -37.05 41.49 10.12
N LYS A 47 -37.14 40.44 9.29
CA LYS A 47 -35.99 39.88 8.56
C LYS A 47 -35.38 40.87 7.57
N ASN A 48 -36.20 41.66 6.88
CA ASN A 48 -35.74 42.67 5.92
C ASN A 48 -35.07 43.86 6.61
N ILE A 49 -35.60 44.32 7.74
CA ILE A 49 -34.98 45.34 8.60
C ILE A 49 -33.67 44.81 9.22
N ALA A 50 -33.66 43.57 9.70
CA ALA A 50 -32.43 42.94 10.20
C ALA A 50 -31.39 42.70 9.08
N ARG A 51 -31.83 42.49 7.83
CA ARG A 51 -30.94 42.41 6.66
C ARG A 51 -30.38 43.78 6.30
N SER A 52 -31.20 44.83 6.24
CA SER A 52 -30.73 46.20 5.94
C SER A 52 -29.75 46.72 6.99
N GLY A 53 -29.97 46.42 8.28
CA GLY A 53 -29.02 46.75 9.34
C GLY A 53 -27.69 45.96 9.31
N LYS A 54 -27.63 44.82 8.60
CA LYS A 54 -26.39 44.05 8.40
C LYS A 54 -25.56 44.54 7.23
N VAL A 55 -26.17 45.24 6.26
CA VAL A 55 -25.48 45.80 5.08
C VAL A 55 -24.40 46.82 5.48
N GLY A 56 -24.59 47.54 6.59
CA GLY A 56 -23.65 48.53 7.11
C GLY A 56 -22.52 48.00 8.01
N ARG A 57 -22.44 46.68 8.26
CA ARG A 57 -21.32 46.13 9.04
C ARG A 57 -20.05 46.17 8.18
N PRO A 58 -18.87 46.48 8.75
CA PRO A 58 -17.62 46.40 8.02
C PRO A 58 -17.37 44.93 7.66
N SER A 59 -17.86 44.50 6.49
CA SER A 59 -17.26 43.38 5.80
C SER A 59 -15.87 43.87 5.39
N ARG A 60 -14.84 43.06 5.55
CA ARG A 60 -13.64 43.20 4.72
C ARG A 60 -14.12 43.02 3.27
N GLN A 61 -14.70 44.06 2.67
CA GLN A 61 -14.83 44.14 1.24
C GLN A 61 -13.41 43.94 0.73
N LEU A 62 -13.20 43.00 -0.19
CA LEU A 62 -11.96 43.02 -0.94
C LEU A 62 -11.88 44.41 -1.55
N SER A 63 -10.98 45.27 -1.03
CA SER A 63 -10.55 46.48 -1.71
C SER A 63 -9.91 46.00 -3.00
N SER A 64 -10.72 45.81 -4.05
CA SER A 64 -10.33 45.12 -5.28
C SER A 64 -9.10 45.78 -5.89
N PRO A 65 -7.91 45.14 -5.88
CA PRO A 65 -6.90 45.45 -6.87
C PRO A 65 -7.20 44.49 -8.03
N LYS A 66 -8.11 44.88 -8.93
CA LYS A 66 -8.37 44.19 -10.21
C LYS A 66 -8.23 42.66 -10.13
N LEU A 67 -9.04 41.98 -9.30
CA LEU A 67 -9.04 40.52 -9.22
C LEU A 67 -9.75 39.94 -10.45
N GLY A 68 -9.11 40.02 -11.61
CA GLY A 68 -9.68 39.68 -12.91
C GLY A 68 -8.61 39.31 -13.93
N PHE A 69 -9.06 38.61 -14.97
CA PHE A 69 -8.27 38.26 -16.15
C PHE A 69 -7.96 39.51 -16.97
N ALA A 70 -6.96 40.31 -16.57
CA ALA A 70 -6.52 41.39 -17.45
C ALA A 70 -5.76 40.85 -18.69
N SER A 71 -5.45 39.56 -18.76
CA SER A 71 -4.54 39.01 -19.80
C SER A 71 -4.82 37.58 -20.30
N LEU A 72 -5.87 36.86 -19.85
CA LEU A 72 -6.13 35.48 -20.32
C LEU A 72 -7.28 35.43 -21.34
N PRO A 73 -7.03 35.00 -22.59
CA PRO A 73 -8.07 34.74 -23.58
C PRO A 73 -9.10 33.69 -23.12
N ARG A 74 -10.36 33.85 -23.55
CA ARG A 74 -11.48 32.97 -23.14
C ARG A 74 -11.30 31.54 -23.65
N ASP A 75 -10.79 31.36 -24.86
CA ASP A 75 -10.46 30.06 -25.45
C ASP A 75 -9.47 29.27 -24.58
N ILE A 76 -8.41 29.92 -24.10
CA ILE A 76 -7.43 29.32 -23.18
C ILE A 76 -8.10 29.00 -21.83
N ALA A 77 -8.95 29.89 -21.33
CA ALA A 77 -9.68 29.65 -20.08
C ALA A 77 -10.63 28.44 -20.18
N ASP A 78 -11.32 28.27 -21.32
CA ASP A 78 -12.25 27.19 -21.60
C ASP A 78 -11.52 25.83 -21.66
N GLU A 79 -10.34 25.80 -22.29
CA GLU A 79 -9.46 24.63 -22.31
C GLU A 79 -8.99 24.25 -20.90
N ILE A 80 -8.48 25.22 -20.15
CA ILE A 80 -7.98 24.99 -18.78
C ILE A 80 -9.11 24.55 -17.84
N ALA A 81 -10.29 25.16 -17.93
CA ALA A 81 -11.46 24.75 -17.16
C ALA A 81 -11.87 23.31 -17.50
N SER A 82 -11.81 22.93 -18.77
CA SER A 82 -12.07 21.56 -19.22
C SER A 82 -11.05 20.58 -18.64
N LEU A 83 -9.77 20.96 -18.56
CA LEU A 83 -8.74 20.13 -17.91
C LEU A 83 -9.10 19.84 -16.45
N TYR A 84 -9.53 20.83 -15.67
CA TYR A 84 -10.00 20.60 -14.29
C TYR A 84 -11.16 19.60 -14.22
N LEU A 85 -12.18 19.82 -15.05
CA LEU A 85 -13.41 19.02 -15.03
C LEU A 85 -13.19 17.57 -15.45
N GLN A 86 -12.28 17.34 -16.37
CA GLN A 86 -11.97 15.98 -16.78
C GLN A 86 -11.04 15.29 -15.76
N SER A 87 -10.25 16.03 -14.97
CA SER A 87 -9.22 15.49 -14.08
C SER A 87 -9.67 15.46 -12.61
N SER A 88 -9.41 16.52 -11.85
CA SER A 88 -9.68 16.63 -10.42
C SER A 88 -11.17 16.45 -10.11
N GLU A 89 -12.05 17.03 -10.93
CA GLU A 89 -13.49 16.91 -10.72
C GLU A 89 -14.00 15.47 -10.86
N SER A 90 -13.36 14.63 -11.69
CA SER A 90 -13.72 13.20 -11.82
C SER A 90 -13.48 12.40 -10.54
N VAL A 91 -12.61 12.90 -9.66
CA VAL A 91 -12.23 12.25 -8.39
C VAL A 91 -12.97 12.87 -7.22
N TYR A 92 -12.95 14.21 -7.12
CA TYR A 92 -13.46 14.92 -5.94
C TYR A 92 -14.94 15.25 -6.01
N ARG A 93 -15.57 15.33 -7.20
CA ARG A 93 -17.02 15.64 -7.36
C ARG A 93 -17.48 16.90 -6.58
N ILE A 94 -16.67 17.97 -6.59
CA ILE A 94 -16.96 19.24 -5.91
C ILE A 94 -18.12 19.97 -6.61
N LEU A 95 -18.16 19.94 -7.93
CA LEU A 95 -19.08 20.70 -8.76
C LEU A 95 -20.06 19.76 -9.46
N TYR A 96 -21.30 20.24 -9.62
CA TYR A 96 -22.22 19.62 -10.56
C TYR A 96 -21.97 20.24 -11.95
N ILE A 97 -21.45 19.43 -12.87
CA ILE A 97 -20.83 19.89 -14.13
C ILE A 97 -21.79 20.73 -14.99
N PRO A 98 -23.06 20.31 -15.22
CA PRO A 98 -24.00 21.07 -16.05
C PRO A 98 -24.29 22.48 -15.49
N THR A 99 -24.50 22.59 -14.18
CA THR A 99 -24.71 23.89 -13.54
C THR A 99 -23.46 24.76 -13.58
N PHE A 100 -22.27 24.18 -13.37
CA PHE A 100 -21.02 24.94 -13.46
C PHE A 100 -20.83 25.55 -14.85
N TRP A 101 -21.03 24.78 -15.94
CA TRP A 101 -20.89 25.31 -17.30
C TRP A 101 -21.90 26.40 -17.63
N ALA A 102 -23.14 26.27 -17.15
CA ALA A 102 -24.15 27.33 -17.31
C ALA A 102 -23.74 28.63 -16.60
N GLU A 103 -23.26 28.52 -15.37
CA GLU A 103 -22.76 29.67 -14.61
C GLU A 103 -21.46 30.26 -15.19
N TYR A 104 -20.58 29.41 -15.70
CA TYR A 104 -19.32 29.79 -16.34
C TYR A 104 -19.56 30.60 -17.61
N ARG A 105 -20.51 30.19 -18.48
CA ARG A 105 -20.91 30.98 -19.65
C ARG A 105 -21.43 32.36 -19.23
N LYS A 106 -22.34 32.39 -18.24
CA LYS A 106 -22.88 33.64 -17.69
C LYS A 106 -21.79 34.56 -17.12
N TYR A 107 -20.75 34.00 -16.50
CA TYR A 107 -19.61 34.75 -16.02
C TYR A 107 -18.88 35.47 -17.16
N TRP A 108 -18.62 34.80 -18.28
CA TRP A 108 -17.94 35.42 -19.42
C TRP A 108 -18.79 36.42 -20.17
N ASP A 109 -20.10 36.20 -20.25
CA ASP A 109 -21.01 37.14 -20.91
C ASP A 109 -21.15 38.45 -20.12
N HIS A 110 -21.02 38.43 -18.78
CA HIS A 110 -21.21 39.60 -17.91
C HIS A 110 -20.19 39.66 -16.74
N SER A 111 -18.90 39.63 -17.05
CA SER A 111 -17.80 39.44 -16.08
C SER A 111 -17.72 40.49 -14.96
N GLU A 112 -18.04 41.75 -15.27
CA GLU A 112 -18.01 42.85 -14.31
C GLU A 112 -19.13 42.72 -13.25
N SER A 113 -20.31 42.27 -13.68
CA SER A 113 -21.50 42.10 -12.82
C SER A 113 -21.52 40.78 -12.03
N ALA A 114 -20.57 39.87 -12.31
CA ALA A 114 -20.53 38.57 -11.69
C ALA A 114 -20.36 38.67 -10.15
N THR A 115 -21.14 37.86 -9.42
CA THR A 115 -21.03 37.79 -7.96
C THR A 115 -19.63 37.30 -7.54
N THR A 116 -19.17 37.71 -6.36
CA THR A 116 -17.87 37.25 -5.82
C THR A 116 -17.78 35.73 -5.73
N LYS A 117 -18.88 35.04 -5.37
CA LYS A 117 -18.94 33.58 -5.31
C LYS A 117 -18.66 32.94 -6.67
N LEU A 118 -19.34 33.41 -7.71
CA LEU A 118 -19.15 32.91 -9.07
C LEU A 118 -17.72 33.19 -9.56
N ARG A 119 -17.23 34.42 -9.36
CA ARG A 119 -15.87 34.82 -9.77
C ARG A 119 -14.81 33.95 -9.12
N LEU A 120 -14.85 33.76 -7.79
CA LEU A 120 -13.88 32.90 -7.09
C LEU A 120 -13.96 31.44 -7.55
N LYS A 121 -15.16 30.91 -7.77
CA LYS A 121 -15.35 29.54 -8.26
C LYS A 121 -14.69 29.34 -9.63
N VAL A 122 -14.93 30.25 -10.57
CA VAL A 122 -14.31 30.21 -11.92
C VAL A 122 -12.79 30.34 -11.84
N LEU A 123 -12.28 31.32 -11.07
CA LEU A 123 -10.84 31.54 -10.92
C LEU A 123 -10.12 30.33 -10.30
N LEU A 124 -10.71 29.70 -9.28
CA LEU A 124 -10.11 28.52 -8.64
C LEU A 124 -10.13 27.29 -9.57
N VAL A 125 -11.21 27.08 -10.33
CA VAL A 125 -11.28 25.99 -11.33
C VAL A 125 -10.19 26.16 -12.39
N ILE A 126 -10.05 27.35 -12.95
CA ILE A 126 -9.01 27.65 -13.93
C ILE A 126 -7.62 27.52 -13.29
N GLY A 127 -7.43 28.06 -12.09
CA GLY A 127 -6.17 27.96 -11.37
C GLY A 127 -5.76 26.52 -11.09
N ILE A 128 -6.68 25.64 -10.72
CA ILE A 128 -6.38 24.21 -10.55
C ILE A 128 -6.06 23.55 -11.90
N GLY A 129 -6.89 23.79 -12.91
CA GLY A 129 -6.71 23.20 -14.25
C GLY A 129 -5.36 23.57 -14.87
N SER A 130 -4.82 24.74 -14.56
CA SER A 130 -3.54 25.21 -15.12
C SER A 130 -2.34 24.39 -14.64
N SER A 131 -2.49 23.63 -13.55
CA SER A 131 -1.45 22.69 -13.10
C SER A 131 -1.22 21.53 -14.08
N LEU A 132 -2.18 21.29 -14.98
CA LEU A 132 -2.16 20.22 -15.96
C LEU A 132 -1.85 20.72 -17.38
N SER A 133 -1.94 22.03 -17.62
CA SER A 133 -1.63 22.64 -18.92
C SER A 133 -0.15 22.97 -19.06
N GLU A 134 0.37 22.84 -20.29
CA GLU A 134 1.78 23.11 -20.58
C GLU A 134 2.14 24.58 -20.34
N GLN A 135 1.30 25.50 -20.81
CA GLN A 135 1.45 26.95 -20.62
C GLN A 135 1.28 27.34 -19.14
N GLY A 136 0.30 26.77 -18.43
CA GLY A 136 -0.02 27.13 -17.05
C GLY A 136 1.01 26.66 -16.02
N SER A 137 1.68 25.53 -16.26
CA SER A 137 2.67 25.00 -15.32
C SER A 137 4.02 25.76 -15.33
N ARG A 138 4.39 26.36 -16.48
CA ARG A 138 5.69 26.98 -16.74
C ARG A 138 5.68 28.51 -16.67
N ASP A 139 4.52 29.15 -16.83
CA ASP A 139 4.42 30.61 -16.73
C ASP A 139 4.38 31.09 -15.25
N GLU A 140 5.51 31.63 -14.78
CA GLU A 140 5.65 32.24 -13.46
C GLU A 140 4.65 33.39 -13.21
N GLY A 141 4.27 34.13 -14.25
CA GLY A 141 3.24 35.17 -14.18
C GLY A 141 1.88 34.57 -13.85
N PHE A 142 1.51 33.49 -14.55
CA PHE A 142 0.28 32.76 -14.32
C PHE A 142 0.23 32.14 -12.91
N ARG A 143 1.32 31.49 -12.46
CA ARG A 143 1.40 30.93 -11.11
C ARG A 143 1.18 32.00 -10.04
N ARG A 144 1.75 33.20 -10.20
CA ARG A 144 1.53 34.32 -9.28
C ARG A 144 0.07 34.75 -9.24
N MET A 145 -0.63 34.77 -10.38
CA MET A 145 -2.07 35.04 -10.43
C MET A 145 -2.87 33.99 -9.68
N VAL A 146 -2.58 32.70 -9.87
CA VAL A 146 -3.25 31.61 -9.14
C VAL A 146 -3.08 31.77 -7.63
N HIS A 147 -1.87 32.11 -7.17
CA HIS A 147 -1.63 32.39 -5.75
C HIS A 147 -2.50 33.55 -5.23
N GLN A 148 -2.60 34.64 -5.99
CA GLN A 148 -3.46 35.78 -5.63
C GLN A 148 -4.94 35.37 -5.55
N TRP A 149 -5.42 34.53 -6.47
CA TRP A 149 -6.80 34.03 -6.43
C TRP A 149 -7.06 33.15 -5.21
N VAL A 150 -6.11 32.30 -4.83
CA VAL A 150 -6.18 31.47 -3.62
C VAL A 150 -6.21 32.34 -2.36
N TYR A 151 -5.34 33.35 -2.25
CA TYR A 151 -5.34 34.27 -1.11
C TYR A 151 -6.63 35.09 -1.03
N ALA A 152 -7.18 35.51 -2.17
CA ALA A 152 -8.46 36.18 -2.23
C ALA A 152 -9.60 35.27 -1.75
N ALA A 153 -9.59 33.99 -2.14
CA ALA A 153 -10.56 33.00 -1.66
C ALA A 153 -10.44 32.75 -0.15
N GLN A 154 -9.22 32.63 0.39
CA GLN A 154 -8.99 32.49 1.84
C GLN A 154 -9.49 33.71 2.62
N THR A 155 -9.19 34.91 2.12
CA THR A 155 -9.67 36.17 2.71
C THR A 155 -11.18 36.25 2.66
N TRP A 156 -11.78 35.84 1.54
CA TRP A 156 -13.21 35.78 1.39
C TRP A 156 -13.84 34.77 2.34
N LEU A 157 -13.30 33.56 2.50
CA LEU A 157 -13.84 32.55 3.42
C LEU A 157 -13.80 33.00 4.90
N SER A 158 -12.70 33.66 5.30
CA SER A 158 -12.46 34.16 6.66
C SER A 158 -13.04 35.55 6.97
N GLY A 159 -13.65 36.22 6.00
CA GLY A 159 -14.18 37.58 6.18
C GLY A 159 -15.37 37.67 7.15
N PRO A 160 -15.74 38.86 7.64
CA PRO A 160 -16.95 39.07 8.44
C PRO A 160 -18.20 38.59 7.68
N LEU A 161 -19.24 38.12 8.39
CA LEU A 161 -20.47 37.50 7.82
C LEU A 161 -20.32 36.04 7.35
N GLU A 162 -19.65 35.18 8.14
CA GLU A 162 -19.46 33.75 7.82
C GLU A 162 -20.78 33.01 7.53
N LYS A 163 -21.88 33.42 8.16
CA LYS A 163 -23.20 32.81 7.98
C LYS A 163 -23.73 32.92 6.54
N ASP A 164 -23.38 33.96 5.80
CA ASP A 164 -23.83 34.15 4.40
C ASP A 164 -23.09 33.24 3.41
N ARG A 165 -22.06 32.53 3.90
CA ARG A 165 -21.24 31.56 3.16
C ARG A 165 -21.51 30.12 3.60
N LEU A 166 -22.48 29.88 4.49
CA LEU A 166 -22.94 28.54 4.86
C LEU A 166 -23.96 28.03 3.84
N ASP A 167 -23.54 27.92 2.58
CA ASP A 167 -24.30 27.41 1.45
C ASP A 167 -23.42 26.53 0.55
N PHE A 168 -24.04 25.82 -0.42
CA PHE A 168 -23.28 24.91 -1.29
C PHE A 168 -22.16 25.62 -2.07
N PRO A 169 -22.37 26.81 -2.67
CA PRO A 169 -21.27 27.53 -3.31
C PRO A 169 -20.13 27.88 -2.35
N GLY A 170 -20.44 28.27 -1.10
CA GLY A 170 -19.42 28.51 -0.08
C GLY A 170 -18.58 27.28 0.25
N LEU A 171 -19.21 26.12 0.41
CA LEU A 171 -18.51 24.84 0.61
C LEU A 171 -17.67 24.45 -0.61
N GLN A 172 -18.19 24.62 -1.83
CA GLN A 172 -17.48 24.34 -3.08
C GLN A 172 -16.22 25.21 -3.20
N ILE A 173 -16.32 26.51 -2.93
CA ILE A 173 -15.18 27.43 -2.94
C ILE A 173 -14.15 27.01 -1.88
N HIS A 174 -14.59 26.58 -0.69
CA HIS A 174 -13.67 26.11 0.36
C HIS A 174 -12.95 24.82 -0.05
N CYS A 175 -13.65 23.85 -0.64
CA CYS A 175 -13.05 22.64 -1.20
C CYS A 175 -12.02 22.99 -2.28
N LEU A 176 -12.40 23.79 -3.29
CA LEU A 176 -11.51 24.24 -4.36
C LEU A 176 -10.30 25.01 -3.82
N THR A 177 -10.49 25.85 -2.79
CA THR A 177 -9.40 26.59 -2.16
C THR A 177 -8.42 25.64 -1.47
N ASN A 178 -8.91 24.65 -0.71
CA ASN A 178 -8.03 23.65 -0.08
C ASN A 178 -7.29 22.83 -1.14
N LEU A 179 -7.98 22.41 -2.20
CA LEU A 179 -7.39 21.66 -3.31
C LEU A 179 -6.28 22.46 -4.01
N ALA A 180 -6.55 23.71 -4.37
CA ALA A 180 -5.57 24.61 -4.98
C ALA A 180 -4.38 24.87 -4.06
N ARG A 181 -4.62 25.11 -2.76
CA ARG A 181 -3.55 25.27 -1.76
C ARG A 181 -2.65 24.05 -1.68
N GLN A 182 -3.25 22.86 -1.72
CA GLN A 182 -2.47 21.64 -1.86
C GLN A 182 -1.68 21.69 -3.17
N ILE A 183 -2.28 21.91 -4.35
CA ILE A 183 -1.62 21.77 -5.68
C ILE A 183 -0.42 22.69 -5.82
N PHE A 184 -0.55 23.90 -5.29
CA PHE A 184 0.44 24.95 -5.44
C PHE A 184 1.33 25.14 -4.20
N SER A 185 1.19 24.31 -3.16
CA SER A 185 1.94 24.43 -1.90
C SER A 185 1.77 25.79 -1.22
N ILE A 186 0.53 26.31 -1.21
CA ILE A 186 0.21 27.60 -0.60
C ILE A 186 -0.18 27.38 0.86
N GLY A 187 0.84 27.42 1.74
CA GLY A 187 0.69 27.07 3.16
C GLY A 187 0.15 25.66 3.32
N GLY A 188 0.81 24.69 2.68
CA GLY A 188 0.38 23.29 2.59
C GLY A 188 0.25 22.62 3.95
N ASP A 189 1.20 22.90 4.85
CA ASP A 189 1.20 22.53 6.26
C ASP A 189 -0.06 23.01 7.02
N LEU A 190 -0.60 24.17 6.64
CA LEU A 190 -1.80 24.75 7.24
C LEU A 190 -3.11 24.26 6.59
N VAL A 191 -3.06 23.34 5.60
CA VAL A 191 -4.27 22.82 4.93
C VAL A 191 -5.10 21.96 5.89
N TRP A 192 -4.47 21.20 6.78
CA TRP A 192 -5.19 20.39 7.78
C TRP A 192 -6.11 21.25 8.66
N MET A 193 -5.65 22.41 9.14
CA MET A 193 -6.48 23.34 9.91
C MET A 193 -7.66 23.89 9.10
N SER A 194 -7.41 24.27 7.84
CA SER A 194 -8.48 24.74 6.93
C SER A 194 -9.52 23.66 6.65
N THR A 195 -9.08 22.41 6.55
CA THR A 195 -9.95 21.25 6.37
C THR A 195 -10.79 20.98 7.62
N GLY A 196 -10.24 21.16 8.82
CA GLY A 196 -11.03 21.14 10.06
C GLY A 196 -12.16 22.19 10.06
N SER A 197 -11.87 23.43 9.61
CA SER A 197 -12.91 24.46 9.44
C SER A 197 -13.98 24.06 8.42
N LEU A 198 -13.57 23.43 7.31
CA LEU A 198 -14.48 22.92 6.27
C LEU A 198 -15.44 21.85 6.82
N VAL A 199 -14.93 20.88 7.58
CA VAL A 199 -15.75 19.84 8.24
C VAL A 199 -16.78 20.48 9.16
N HIS A 200 -16.37 21.42 10.03
CA HIS A 200 -17.31 22.07 10.95
C HIS A 200 -18.37 22.89 10.22
N ARG A 201 -18.02 23.58 9.11
CA ARG A 201 -18.99 24.30 8.27
C ARG A 201 -20.00 23.34 7.62
N ALA A 202 -19.52 22.21 7.10
CA ALA A 202 -20.37 21.19 6.53
C ALA A 202 -21.28 20.53 7.58
N MET A 203 -20.76 20.24 8.78
CA MET A 203 -21.55 19.73 9.89
C MET A 203 -22.61 20.73 10.36
N GLN A 204 -22.27 22.03 10.44
CA GLN A 204 -23.21 23.11 10.76
C GLN A 204 -24.35 23.22 9.73
N MET A 205 -24.07 22.89 8.46
CA MET A 205 -25.07 22.77 7.40
C MET A 205 -25.80 21.42 7.39
N GLY A 206 -25.40 20.49 8.27
CA GLY A 206 -25.96 19.16 8.47
C GLY A 206 -25.47 18.08 7.50
N LEU A 207 -24.38 18.28 6.75
CA LEU A 207 -23.93 17.35 5.70
C LEU A 207 -23.55 15.96 6.22
N HIS A 208 -23.26 15.86 7.51
CA HIS A 208 -23.01 14.60 8.24
C HIS A 208 -24.28 13.77 8.49
N ARG A 209 -25.47 14.32 8.19
CA ARG A 209 -26.76 13.63 8.29
C ARG A 209 -27.28 13.29 6.90
N ASP A 210 -27.71 12.06 6.67
CA ASP A 210 -28.25 11.64 5.37
C ASP A 210 -29.49 12.46 4.98
N PRO A 211 -29.62 12.87 3.69
CA PRO A 211 -30.78 13.59 3.19
C PRO A 211 -32.15 12.99 3.55
N ARG A 212 -32.25 11.66 3.74
CA ARG A 212 -33.52 10.98 4.10
C ARG A 212 -34.16 11.51 5.39
N HIS A 213 -33.38 12.11 6.27
CA HIS A 213 -33.86 12.66 7.54
C HIS A 213 -34.47 14.05 7.41
N PHE A 214 -34.39 14.69 6.23
CA PHE A 214 -34.87 16.05 5.99
C PHE A 214 -36.17 16.03 5.15
N PRO A 215 -37.25 16.70 5.58
CA PRO A 215 -38.57 16.58 4.96
C PRO A 215 -38.78 17.42 3.68
N ALA A 216 -37.79 18.16 3.17
CA ALA A 216 -37.95 19.04 2.00
C ALA A 216 -36.62 19.28 1.24
N MET A 217 -36.19 18.34 0.40
CA MET A 217 -34.99 18.47 -0.45
C MET A 217 -35.21 17.80 -1.80
N SER A 218 -34.78 18.46 -2.90
CA SER A 218 -34.84 17.83 -4.23
C SER A 218 -33.82 16.69 -4.35
N VAL A 219 -34.06 15.75 -5.26
CA VAL A 219 -33.15 14.61 -5.50
C VAL A 219 -31.75 15.08 -5.86
N LEU A 220 -31.64 16.09 -6.73
CA LEU A 220 -30.37 16.69 -7.12
C LEU A 220 -29.64 17.31 -5.91
N GLN A 221 -30.35 18.04 -5.05
CA GLN A 221 -29.75 18.63 -3.85
C GLN A 221 -29.26 17.57 -2.86
N ALA A 222 -30.04 16.50 -2.67
CA ALA A 222 -29.66 15.37 -1.83
C ALA A 222 -28.38 14.69 -2.35
N GLU A 223 -28.30 14.48 -3.65
CA GLU A 223 -27.13 13.85 -4.29
C GLU A 223 -25.89 14.75 -4.22
N ILE A 224 -26.00 16.05 -4.54
CA ILE A 224 -24.89 17.01 -4.38
C ILE A 224 -24.39 17.04 -2.92
N ARG A 225 -25.29 16.95 -1.95
CA ARG A 225 -24.95 16.92 -0.53
C ARG A 225 -24.13 15.69 -0.15
N ARG A 226 -24.51 14.49 -0.62
CA ARG A 226 -23.75 13.25 -0.40
C ARG A 226 -22.37 13.30 -1.07
N ARG A 227 -22.29 13.80 -2.30
CA ARG A 227 -21.03 13.97 -3.03
C ARG A 227 -20.07 14.91 -2.31
N LEU A 228 -20.55 16.10 -1.92
CA LEU A 228 -19.73 17.07 -1.16
C LEU A 228 -19.27 16.50 0.18
N TRP A 229 -20.12 15.74 0.89
CA TRP A 229 -19.70 15.09 2.13
C TRP A 229 -18.58 14.09 1.89
N ALA A 230 -18.71 13.23 0.87
CA ALA A 230 -17.66 12.29 0.46
C ALA A 230 -16.35 13.00 0.08
N THR A 231 -16.42 14.13 -0.64
CA THR A 231 -15.27 14.98 -0.95
C THR A 231 -14.56 15.47 0.31
N ILE A 232 -15.33 15.94 1.29
CA ILE A 232 -14.81 16.49 2.53
C ILE A 232 -14.13 15.39 3.35
N LEU A 233 -14.73 14.20 3.43
CA LEU A 233 -14.11 13.03 4.07
C LEU A 233 -12.77 12.70 3.42
N GLU A 234 -12.70 12.71 2.09
CA GLU A 234 -11.46 12.48 1.35
C GLU A 234 -10.41 13.56 1.66
N MET A 235 -10.78 14.84 1.66
CA MET A 235 -9.87 15.93 2.02
C MET A 235 -9.35 15.81 3.47
N VAL A 236 -10.18 15.35 4.41
CA VAL A 236 -9.78 15.14 5.81
C VAL A 236 -8.69 14.08 5.90
N VAL A 237 -8.88 12.91 5.29
CA VAL A 237 -7.89 11.83 5.39
C VAL A 237 -6.59 12.19 4.69
N GLN A 238 -6.65 12.85 3.54
CA GLN A 238 -5.45 13.26 2.82
C GLN A 238 -4.67 14.35 3.57
N SER A 239 -5.34 15.41 4.05
CA SER A 239 -4.66 16.46 4.81
C SER A 239 -4.13 15.98 6.16
N SER A 240 -4.81 15.03 6.81
CA SER A 240 -4.34 14.39 8.05
C SER A 240 -3.07 13.57 7.82
N LEU A 241 -3.01 12.83 6.70
CA LEU A 241 -1.81 12.10 6.31
C LEU A 241 -0.65 13.05 6.03
N ASP A 242 -0.90 14.09 5.23
CA ASP A 242 0.14 15.03 4.77
C ASP A 242 0.73 15.83 5.93
N SER A 243 -0.07 16.19 6.93
CA SER A 243 0.38 16.93 8.12
C SER A 243 0.78 16.02 9.30
N ALA A 244 0.67 14.69 9.17
CA ALA A 244 0.84 13.72 10.26
C ALA A 244 -0.01 14.06 11.50
N MET A 245 -1.24 14.55 11.28
CA MET A 245 -2.17 14.98 12.32
C MET A 245 -3.38 14.04 12.40
N PRO A 246 -4.07 13.94 13.55
CA PRO A 246 -5.23 13.08 13.67
C PRO A 246 -6.38 13.54 12.75
N PRO A 247 -7.08 12.59 12.09
CA PRO A 247 -8.29 12.90 11.36
C PRO A 247 -9.37 13.23 12.39
N ARG A 248 -9.84 14.47 12.40
CA ARG A 248 -10.87 14.97 13.32
C ARG A 248 -12.27 14.51 12.88
N ILE A 249 -12.40 13.22 12.57
CA ILE A 249 -13.65 12.57 12.18
C ILE A 249 -13.61 11.06 12.48
N SER A 250 -14.72 10.51 12.99
CA SER A 250 -14.98 9.08 13.15
C SER A 250 -16.20 8.64 12.34
N PHE A 251 -16.30 7.34 12.03
CA PHE A 251 -17.49 6.77 11.37
C PHE A 251 -18.75 6.86 12.22
N ASP A 252 -18.61 6.99 13.54
CA ASP A 252 -19.75 7.11 14.45
C ASP A 252 -20.35 8.53 14.45
N GLU A 253 -19.71 9.50 13.81
CA GLU A 253 -20.10 10.92 13.84
C GLU A 253 -20.99 11.34 12.65
N PHE A 254 -21.23 10.44 11.68
CA PHE A 254 -22.07 10.73 10.52
C PHE A 254 -22.84 9.49 10.04
N ASP A 255 -24.02 9.70 9.45
CA ASP A 255 -24.84 8.63 8.83
C ASP A 255 -25.14 8.87 7.34
N THR A 256 -24.56 9.91 6.75
CA THR A 256 -24.67 10.20 5.32
C THR A 256 -24.16 9.02 4.49
N GLU A 257 -25.04 8.48 3.65
CA GLU A 257 -24.69 7.37 2.77
C GLU A 257 -23.80 7.81 1.60
N ALA A 258 -23.16 6.83 0.96
CA ALA A 258 -22.40 7.05 -0.25
C ALA A 258 -23.25 7.69 -1.35
N PRO A 259 -22.67 8.55 -2.22
CA PRO A 259 -23.36 9.09 -3.37
C PRO A 259 -23.78 7.97 -4.34
N SER A 260 -24.71 8.26 -5.23
CA SER A 260 -25.23 7.26 -6.15
C SER A 260 -24.28 7.06 -7.33
N SER A 261 -24.15 5.83 -7.84
CA SER A 261 -23.33 5.54 -9.02
C SER A 261 -24.06 5.99 -10.27
N ILE A 262 -23.88 7.25 -10.69
CA ILE A 262 -24.56 7.89 -11.84
C ILE A 262 -23.65 8.88 -12.56
N ASN A 263 -23.97 9.18 -13.82
CA ASN A 263 -23.41 10.32 -14.56
C ASN A 263 -24.23 11.61 -14.32
N ASP A 264 -23.60 12.77 -14.52
CA ASP A 264 -24.27 14.06 -14.26
C ASP A 264 -25.46 14.33 -15.19
N GLU A 265 -25.41 13.86 -16.44
CA GLU A 265 -26.49 14.01 -17.40
C GLU A 265 -27.77 13.24 -17.02
N GLU A 266 -27.69 12.33 -16.05
CA GLU A 266 -28.80 11.47 -15.62
C GLU A 266 -29.63 12.09 -14.48
N VAL A 267 -29.20 13.22 -13.91
CA VAL A 267 -29.88 13.89 -12.79
C VAL A 267 -30.05 15.38 -13.08
N GLY A 268 -31.24 15.93 -12.86
CA GLY A 268 -31.52 17.35 -13.08
C GLY A 268 -32.51 17.90 -12.06
N GLU A 269 -32.88 19.18 -12.20
CA GLU A 269 -33.82 19.84 -11.29
C GLU A 269 -35.23 19.22 -11.30
N SER A 270 -35.62 18.62 -12.43
CA SER A 270 -36.91 17.94 -12.62
C SER A 270 -36.92 16.48 -12.17
N THR A 271 -35.78 15.91 -11.75
CA THR A 271 -35.68 14.50 -11.37
C THR A 271 -36.38 14.22 -10.04
N THR A 272 -37.36 13.30 -10.05
CA THR A 272 -38.14 12.91 -8.87
C THR A 272 -37.67 11.62 -8.20
N ALA A 273 -36.96 10.76 -8.94
CA ALA A 273 -36.39 9.52 -8.42
C ALA A 273 -35.06 9.22 -9.12
N LEU A 274 -34.09 8.71 -8.37
CA LEU A 274 -32.76 8.37 -8.86
C LEU A 274 -32.60 6.86 -9.01
N ARG A 275 -31.98 6.38 -10.09
CA ARG A 275 -31.62 4.97 -10.28
C ARG A 275 -30.10 4.85 -10.36
N SER A 276 -29.50 4.30 -9.30
CA SER A 276 -28.06 4.03 -9.28
C SER A 276 -27.72 2.85 -10.19
N HIS A 277 -26.63 2.97 -10.96
CA HIS A 277 -26.06 1.85 -11.70
C HIS A 277 -25.46 0.79 -10.77
N PRO A 278 -25.33 -0.47 -11.21
CA PRO A 278 -24.62 -1.50 -10.47
C PRO A 278 -23.15 -1.11 -10.23
N LYS A 279 -22.57 -1.54 -9.09
CA LYS A 279 -21.20 -1.21 -8.69
C LYS A 279 -20.11 -1.58 -9.71
N GLY A 280 -20.36 -2.53 -10.60
CA GLY A 280 -19.40 -2.96 -11.64
C GLY A 280 -19.36 -2.06 -12.88
N VAL A 281 -20.30 -1.13 -13.04
CA VAL A 281 -20.40 -0.24 -14.21
C VAL A 281 -19.71 1.08 -13.92
N TYR A 282 -18.84 1.52 -14.83
CA TYR A 282 -18.22 2.83 -14.75
C TYR A 282 -19.22 3.98 -14.95
N THR A 283 -19.17 4.95 -14.03
CA THR A 283 -19.91 6.21 -14.06
C THR A 283 -18.98 7.34 -13.61
N ALA A 284 -19.40 8.59 -13.81
CA ALA A 284 -18.68 9.76 -13.33
C ALA A 284 -18.44 9.78 -11.80
N THR A 285 -19.16 8.97 -11.01
CA THR A 285 -19.02 8.91 -9.55
C THR A 285 -18.20 7.69 -9.08
N SER A 286 -17.83 6.77 -9.98
CA SER A 286 -17.16 5.51 -9.63
C SER A 286 -15.83 5.69 -8.89
N ILE A 287 -15.00 6.67 -9.27
CA ILE A 287 -13.70 6.89 -8.60
C ILE A 287 -13.89 7.37 -7.16
N GLN A 288 -14.85 8.27 -6.92
CA GLN A 288 -15.20 8.73 -5.58
C GLN A 288 -15.72 7.58 -4.70
N LEU A 289 -16.49 6.64 -5.26
CA LEU A 289 -16.98 5.45 -4.56
C LEU A 289 -15.85 4.50 -4.18
N LEU A 290 -14.88 4.26 -5.07
CA LEU A 290 -13.69 3.44 -4.77
C LEU A 290 -12.85 4.05 -3.63
N LEU A 291 -12.73 5.39 -3.58
CA LEU A 291 -12.09 6.08 -2.47
C LEU A 291 -12.86 5.88 -1.16
N LEU A 292 -14.19 6.00 -1.17
CA LEU A 292 -15.03 5.75 -0.01
C LEU A 292 -14.93 4.30 0.50
N ASP A 293 -14.87 3.31 -0.39
CA ASP A 293 -14.74 1.90 0.00
C ASP A 293 -13.44 1.64 0.79
N SER A 294 -12.35 2.36 0.47
CA SER A 294 -11.06 2.27 1.19
C SER A 294 -10.95 3.19 2.42
N LEU A 295 -11.89 4.12 2.61
CA LEU A 295 -11.85 5.14 3.66
C LEU A 295 -11.73 4.54 5.08
N PRO A 296 -12.47 3.46 5.45
CA PRO A 296 -12.38 2.89 6.79
C PRO A 296 -10.99 2.39 7.18
N THR A 297 -10.27 1.79 6.23
CA THR A 297 -8.91 1.32 6.44
C THR A 297 -7.95 2.50 6.57
N ARG A 298 -8.08 3.52 5.71
CA ARG A 298 -7.23 4.72 5.75
C ARG A 298 -7.41 5.53 7.04
N LEU A 299 -8.64 5.65 7.55
CA LEU A 299 -8.91 6.30 8.85
C LEU A 299 -8.32 5.52 10.03
N ARG A 300 -8.39 4.18 10.02
CA ARG A 300 -7.74 3.34 11.04
C ARG A 300 -6.22 3.48 11.03
N ILE A 301 -5.60 3.56 9.85
CA ILE A 301 -4.16 3.82 9.71
C ILE A 301 -3.81 5.18 10.32
N LEU A 302 -4.57 6.24 10.02
CA LEU A 302 -4.30 7.56 10.58
C LEU A 302 -4.46 7.64 12.09
N HIS A 303 -5.49 6.99 12.65
CA HIS A 303 -5.66 6.89 14.11
C HIS A 303 -4.49 6.14 14.76
N LEU A 304 -4.00 5.08 14.11
CA LEU A 304 -2.82 4.35 14.55
C LEU A 304 -1.58 5.24 14.57
N LEU A 305 -1.34 6.00 13.48
CA LEU A 305 -0.17 6.84 13.30
C LEU A 305 -0.16 8.09 14.20
N SER A 306 -1.33 8.65 14.51
CA SER A 306 -1.48 9.84 15.35
C SER A 306 -1.59 9.54 16.85
N SER A 307 -1.63 8.26 17.24
CA SER A 307 -1.69 7.86 18.64
C SER A 307 -0.37 8.10 19.36
N LEU A 308 -0.38 8.98 20.37
CA LEU A 308 0.80 9.36 21.15
C LEU A 308 1.30 8.25 22.11
N ARG A 309 0.56 7.15 22.28
CA ARG A 309 0.78 6.16 23.36
C ARG A 309 0.97 4.71 22.90
N CYS A 310 1.17 4.42 21.61
CA CYS A 310 1.20 3.02 21.15
C CYS A 310 2.55 2.58 20.59
N GLU A 311 3.11 1.53 21.20
CA GLU A 311 3.71 0.44 20.44
C GLU A 311 2.57 -0.39 19.85
N PHE A 312 2.50 -0.47 18.52
CA PHE A 312 1.47 -1.24 17.84
C PHE A 312 2.03 -2.57 17.32
N SER A 313 1.23 -3.63 17.42
CA SER A 313 1.64 -4.98 16.98
C SER A 313 1.93 -5.01 15.49
N TYR A 314 3.05 -5.63 15.11
CA TYR A 314 3.41 -5.83 13.70
C TYR A 314 2.33 -6.60 12.93
N GLN A 315 1.61 -7.52 13.60
CA GLN A 315 0.48 -8.22 12.98
C GLN A 315 -0.66 -7.28 12.58
N TYR A 316 -0.92 -6.23 13.37
CA TYR A 316 -1.95 -5.26 13.05
C TYR A 316 -1.55 -4.40 11.84
N VAL A 317 -0.27 -4.05 11.73
CA VAL A 317 0.30 -3.38 10.56
C VAL A 317 0.15 -4.23 9.30
N LEU A 318 0.47 -5.53 9.38
CA LEU A 318 0.28 -6.47 8.27
C LEU A 318 -1.19 -6.58 7.84
N LYS A 319 -2.12 -6.61 8.81
CA LYS A 319 -3.56 -6.64 8.54
C LYS A 319 -4.00 -5.39 7.76
N LEU A 320 -3.70 -4.19 8.27
CA LEU A 320 -4.05 -2.94 7.59
C LEU A 320 -3.41 -2.84 6.20
N SER A 321 -2.16 -3.32 6.05
CA SER A 321 -1.49 -3.39 4.76
C SER A 321 -2.17 -4.34 3.77
N SER A 322 -2.71 -5.47 4.22
CA SER A 322 -3.49 -6.39 3.37
C SER A 322 -4.75 -5.70 2.87
N GLU A 323 -5.48 -5.03 3.77
CA GLU A 323 -6.72 -4.32 3.42
C GLU A 323 -6.47 -3.19 2.40
N VAL A 324 -5.38 -2.42 2.53
CA VAL A 324 -5.00 -1.42 1.50
C VAL A 324 -4.62 -2.10 0.18
N THR A 325 -3.91 -3.23 0.23
CA THR A 325 -3.53 -3.99 -0.97
C THR A 325 -4.75 -4.58 -1.68
N GLU A 326 -5.77 -5.01 -0.93
CA GLU A 326 -7.05 -5.47 -1.45
C GLU A 326 -7.80 -4.33 -2.14
N ALA A 327 -7.85 -3.13 -1.53
CA ALA A 327 -8.40 -1.94 -2.17
C ALA A 327 -7.66 -1.60 -3.47
N CYS A 328 -6.32 -1.70 -3.48
CA CYS A 328 -5.52 -1.55 -4.70
C CYS A 328 -5.92 -2.53 -5.80
N ARG A 329 -6.06 -3.81 -5.47
CA ARG A 329 -6.48 -4.83 -6.44
C ARG A 329 -7.91 -4.61 -6.93
N ALA A 330 -8.81 -4.16 -6.05
CA ALA A 330 -10.20 -3.92 -6.39
C ALA A 330 -10.35 -2.86 -7.48
N TYR A 331 -9.74 -1.67 -7.33
CA TYR A 331 -9.83 -0.67 -8.38
C TYR A 331 -9.05 -1.07 -9.64
N SER A 332 -7.91 -1.77 -9.53
CA SER A 332 -7.21 -2.27 -10.73
C SER A 332 -8.06 -3.27 -11.52
N SER A 333 -8.84 -4.10 -10.84
CA SER A 333 -9.75 -5.06 -11.49
C SER A 333 -10.95 -4.34 -12.10
N PHE A 334 -11.55 -3.41 -11.35
CA PHE A 334 -12.66 -2.59 -11.83
C PHE A 334 -12.31 -1.83 -13.11
N VAL A 335 -11.10 -1.24 -13.18
CA VAL A 335 -10.69 -0.52 -14.40
C VAL A 335 -10.43 -1.45 -15.58
N LYS A 336 -9.85 -2.64 -15.35
CA LYS A 336 -9.69 -3.65 -16.41
C LYS A 336 -11.04 -4.11 -16.97
N GLU A 337 -12.03 -4.30 -16.11
CA GLU A 337 -13.39 -4.70 -16.50
C GLU A 337 -14.13 -3.59 -17.26
N ASN A 338 -13.73 -2.34 -17.08
CA ASN A 338 -14.34 -1.16 -17.70
C ASN A 338 -13.41 -0.50 -18.74
N GLU A 339 -12.45 -1.25 -19.31
CA GLU A 339 -11.60 -0.77 -20.39
C GLU A 339 -12.44 -0.21 -21.55
N GLY A 340 -12.09 0.98 -22.02
CA GLY A 340 -12.84 1.68 -23.08
C GLY A 340 -14.03 2.53 -22.60
N SER A 341 -14.37 2.53 -21.31
CA SER A 341 -15.52 3.30 -20.76
C SER A 341 -15.20 4.79 -20.48
N GLY A 342 -14.08 5.32 -20.99
CA GLY A 342 -13.64 6.70 -20.75
C GLY A 342 -12.80 6.90 -19.48
N ILE A 343 -12.32 5.82 -18.83
CA ILE A 343 -11.32 5.89 -17.76
C ILE A 343 -9.97 6.27 -18.37
N ARG A 344 -9.34 7.30 -17.84
CA ARG A 344 -8.03 7.79 -18.31
C ARG A 344 -6.92 7.36 -17.36
N PRO A 345 -5.68 7.19 -17.85
CA PRO A 345 -4.51 6.91 -17.00
C PRO A 345 -4.35 7.89 -15.84
N PHE A 346 -4.65 9.18 -16.06
CA PHE A 346 -4.72 10.18 -14.98
C PHE A 346 -5.59 9.75 -13.79
N HIS A 347 -6.81 9.21 -14.03
CA HIS A 347 -7.73 8.81 -12.95
C HIS A 347 -7.15 7.66 -12.13
N LEU A 348 -6.56 6.68 -12.81
CA LEU A 348 -5.90 5.54 -12.20
C LEU A 348 -4.71 5.96 -11.35
N ASN A 349 -3.83 6.78 -11.91
CA ASN A 349 -2.64 7.26 -11.24
C ASN A 349 -2.99 8.08 -9.99
N LEU A 350 -4.01 8.93 -10.08
CA LEU A 350 -4.48 9.73 -8.95
C LEU A 350 -5.13 8.87 -7.87
N LEU A 351 -5.98 7.91 -8.25
CA LEU A 351 -6.60 6.96 -7.30
C LEU A 351 -5.54 6.09 -6.61
N ASP A 352 -4.61 5.52 -7.38
CA ASP A 352 -3.52 4.70 -6.85
C ASP A 352 -2.70 5.50 -5.85
N TYR A 353 -2.33 6.73 -6.20
CA TYR A 353 -1.61 7.61 -5.30
C TYR A 353 -2.36 7.88 -4.00
N LEU A 354 -3.63 8.31 -4.09
CA LEU A 354 -4.44 8.69 -2.93
C LEU A 354 -4.65 7.53 -1.94
N VAL A 355 -4.59 6.29 -2.41
CA VAL A 355 -4.78 5.09 -1.57
C VAL A 355 -3.44 4.48 -1.13
N ARG A 356 -2.54 4.20 -2.07
CA ARG A 356 -1.32 3.40 -1.86
C ARG A 356 -0.33 4.08 -0.94
N ARG A 357 -0.29 5.43 -0.93
CA ARG A 357 0.66 6.22 -0.12
C ARG A 357 0.52 6.02 1.39
N PHE A 358 -0.64 5.58 1.88
CA PHE A 358 -0.88 5.28 3.30
C PHE A 358 0.02 4.14 3.83
N MET A 359 0.52 3.26 2.96
CA MET A 359 1.41 2.17 3.37
C MET A 359 2.81 2.65 3.78
N ILE A 360 3.29 3.79 3.26
CA ILE A 360 4.63 4.30 3.57
C ILE A 360 4.79 4.65 5.06
N PRO A 361 3.99 5.55 5.65
CA PRO A 361 4.11 5.88 7.06
C PRO A 361 3.70 4.70 7.95
N LEU A 362 2.77 3.84 7.50
CA LEU A 362 2.36 2.62 8.21
C LEU A 362 3.55 1.67 8.48
N TYR A 363 4.49 1.54 7.53
CA TYR A 363 5.68 0.69 7.69
C TYR A 363 6.93 1.42 8.16
N CYS A 364 6.94 2.76 8.22
CA CYS A 364 8.15 3.55 8.47
C CYS A 364 8.87 3.14 9.76
N THR A 365 8.12 2.93 10.85
CA THR A 365 8.68 2.56 12.16
C THR A 365 9.30 1.17 12.18
N PHE A 366 8.79 0.23 11.38
CA PHE A 366 9.33 -1.12 11.28
C PHE A 366 10.46 -1.19 10.25
N ALA A 367 10.36 -0.46 9.14
CA ALA A 367 11.41 -0.40 8.13
C ALA A 367 12.73 0.12 8.73
N SER A 368 12.68 1.11 9.63
CA SER A 368 13.88 1.59 10.34
C SER A 368 14.50 0.53 11.27
N ARG A 369 13.66 -0.33 11.86
CA ARG A 369 14.07 -1.47 12.72
C ARG A 369 14.59 -2.68 11.94
N ALA A 370 14.48 -2.71 10.60
CA ALA A 370 14.90 -3.84 9.77
C ALA A 370 16.41 -4.15 9.86
N ARG A 371 17.23 -3.18 10.28
CA ARG A 371 18.67 -3.37 10.54
C ARG A 371 18.94 -4.26 11.77
N MET A 372 18.05 -4.22 12.75
CA MET A 372 18.23 -4.90 14.05
C MET A 372 17.31 -6.11 14.20
N ASN A 373 16.18 -6.14 13.46
CA ASN A 373 15.19 -7.22 13.54
C ASN A 373 14.83 -7.75 12.14
N PRO A 374 15.24 -8.99 11.79
CA PRO A 374 14.92 -9.62 10.51
C PRO A 374 13.43 -9.74 10.21
N LEU A 375 12.56 -9.82 11.22
CA LEU A 375 11.09 -9.87 11.04
C LEU A 375 10.57 -8.59 10.37
N SER A 376 11.26 -7.46 10.59
CA SER A 376 10.90 -6.17 10.01
C SER A 376 11.44 -5.97 8.58
N TYR A 377 12.18 -6.93 8.02
CA TYR A 377 12.70 -6.85 6.64
C TYR A 377 11.57 -6.78 5.60
N HIS A 378 10.44 -7.45 5.88
CA HIS A 378 9.26 -7.36 5.02
C HIS A 378 8.77 -5.91 4.87
N SER A 379 8.81 -5.12 5.95
CA SER A 379 8.44 -3.70 5.95
C SER A 379 9.29 -2.88 4.98
N LEU A 380 10.61 -3.12 4.96
CA LEU A 380 11.52 -2.46 4.03
C LEU A 380 11.19 -2.81 2.57
N LYS A 381 10.90 -4.08 2.29
CA LYS A 381 10.49 -4.55 0.96
C LYS A 381 9.17 -3.91 0.51
N VAL A 382 8.17 -3.84 1.40
CA VAL A 382 6.86 -3.24 1.08
C VAL A 382 7.00 -1.74 0.86
N SER A 383 7.67 -1.02 1.75
CA SER A 383 7.93 0.42 1.59
C SER A 383 8.59 0.70 0.24
N LEU A 384 9.61 -0.08 -0.12
CA LEU A 384 10.28 0.06 -1.41
C LEU A 384 9.34 -0.23 -2.59
N GLY A 385 8.57 -1.33 -2.54
CA GLY A 385 7.65 -1.69 -3.63
C GLY A 385 6.57 -0.62 -3.84
N VAL A 386 6.06 -0.04 -2.75
CA VAL A 386 5.12 1.08 -2.80
C VAL A 386 5.78 2.32 -3.38
N SER A 387 7.01 2.64 -2.95
CA SER A 387 7.79 3.77 -3.47
C SER A 387 7.94 3.70 -4.98
N LEU A 388 8.36 2.54 -5.48
CA LEU A 388 8.57 2.32 -6.91
C LEU A 388 7.26 2.42 -7.70
N ALA A 389 6.16 1.86 -7.18
CA ALA A 389 4.86 1.97 -7.83
C ALA A 389 4.40 3.43 -7.96
N LEU A 390 4.62 4.26 -6.92
CA LEU A 390 4.26 5.68 -6.96
C LEU A 390 5.18 6.53 -7.84
N LEU A 391 6.46 6.13 -7.97
CA LEU A 391 7.44 6.82 -8.83
C LEU A 391 7.38 6.38 -10.29
N SER A 392 6.70 5.27 -10.59
CA SER A 392 6.54 4.75 -11.95
C SER A 392 5.06 4.52 -12.28
N PRO A 393 4.24 5.60 -12.28
CA PRO A 393 2.84 5.52 -12.68
C PRO A 393 2.71 5.19 -14.17
N GLU A 394 1.49 4.87 -14.63
CA GLU A 394 1.24 4.75 -16.07
C GLU A 394 1.52 6.09 -16.77
N PRO A 395 2.07 6.08 -18.01
CA PRO A 395 2.39 7.31 -18.72
C PRO A 395 1.16 8.20 -18.92
N ASP A 396 1.17 9.36 -18.25
CA ASP A 396 0.16 10.40 -18.40
C ASP A 396 0.81 11.77 -18.17
N GLU A 397 0.70 12.65 -19.16
CA GLU A 397 1.42 13.92 -19.15
C GLU A 397 0.85 14.91 -18.12
N GLY A 398 -0.48 14.93 -17.97
CA GLY A 398 -1.15 15.76 -16.97
C GLY A 398 -0.78 15.34 -15.55
N PHE A 399 -0.78 14.03 -15.28
CA PHE A 399 -0.36 13.49 -14.00
C PHE A 399 1.12 13.77 -13.73
N SER A 400 1.98 13.60 -14.75
CA SER A 400 3.40 13.92 -14.63
C SER A 400 3.64 15.39 -14.27
N ARG A 401 2.91 16.33 -14.89
CA ARG A 401 2.96 17.77 -14.55
C ARG A 401 2.47 18.04 -13.13
N LEU A 402 1.36 17.40 -12.72
CA LEU A 402 0.83 17.50 -11.37
C LEU A 402 1.85 17.04 -10.32
N MET A 403 2.52 15.90 -10.57
CA MET A 403 3.56 15.33 -9.71
C MET A 403 4.86 16.17 -9.70
N ALA A 404 5.17 16.82 -10.82
CA ALA A 404 6.29 17.75 -10.92
C ALA A 404 6.05 19.04 -10.10
N GLY A 405 4.80 19.40 -9.83
CA GLY A 405 4.42 20.52 -8.97
C GLY A 405 5.00 20.46 -7.55
N ARG A 406 5.11 21.61 -6.88
CA ARG A 406 5.66 21.72 -5.51
C ARG A 406 4.65 21.39 -4.40
N GLY A 407 3.39 21.12 -4.76
CA GLY A 407 2.21 21.06 -3.89
C GLY A 407 1.92 19.79 -3.08
N TRP A 408 1.28 18.82 -3.75
CA TRP A 408 0.58 17.68 -3.13
C TRP A 408 1.48 16.57 -2.59
N PHE A 409 2.79 16.62 -2.91
CA PHE A 409 3.61 15.42 -3.03
C PHE A 409 5.02 15.56 -2.47
N ARG A 410 5.38 16.69 -1.83
CA ARG A 410 6.80 17.11 -1.81
C ARG A 410 7.56 17.01 -0.51
N GLU A 411 6.98 17.21 0.68
CA GLU A 411 7.84 17.33 1.88
C GLU A 411 7.79 16.07 2.76
N GLY A 412 6.68 15.76 3.44
CA GLY A 412 6.65 14.65 4.40
C GLY A 412 6.90 13.25 3.82
N ILE A 413 6.10 12.80 2.85
CA ILE A 413 6.23 11.45 2.26
C ILE A 413 7.51 11.34 1.44
N ARG A 414 7.93 12.41 0.77
CA ARG A 414 9.13 12.38 -0.06
C ARG A 414 10.40 12.26 0.75
N ASP A 415 10.50 12.96 1.88
CA ASP A 415 11.64 12.80 2.77
C ASP A 415 11.67 11.41 3.40
N LEU A 416 10.50 10.83 3.69
CA LEU A 416 10.39 9.42 4.10
C LEU A 416 10.84 8.45 2.99
N LEU A 417 10.48 8.71 1.73
CA LEU A 417 10.90 7.93 0.56
C LEU A 417 12.41 8.05 0.30
N LYS A 418 12.95 9.27 0.35
CA LYS A 418 14.40 9.53 0.28
C LYS A 418 15.10 8.86 1.45
N GLN A 419 14.54 8.90 2.66
CA GLN A 419 15.12 8.20 3.80
C GLN A 419 15.12 6.67 3.62
N ALA A 420 14.04 6.10 3.08
CA ALA A 420 13.99 4.67 2.76
C ALA A 420 15.03 4.29 1.69
N LEU A 421 15.22 5.13 0.67
CA LEU A 421 16.29 4.94 -0.32
C LEU A 421 17.69 5.04 0.32
N ARG A 422 17.93 6.02 1.21
CA ARG A 422 19.20 6.12 1.97
C ARG A 422 19.43 4.90 2.84
N ASP A 423 18.39 4.39 3.50
CA ASP A 423 18.45 3.18 4.30
C ASP A 423 18.76 1.96 3.42
N MET A 424 18.20 1.86 2.21
CA MET A 424 18.54 0.80 1.24
C MET A 424 19.98 0.91 0.72
N ILE A 425 20.48 2.13 0.46
CA ILE A 425 21.88 2.38 0.08
C ILE A 425 22.80 1.94 1.24
N SER A 426 22.46 2.30 2.48
CA SER A 426 23.19 1.91 3.69
C SER A 426 23.19 0.39 3.91
N VAL A 427 22.04 -0.27 3.82
CA VAL A 427 21.92 -1.73 3.97
C VAL A 427 22.68 -2.46 2.86
N SER A 428 22.59 -1.99 1.61
CA SER A 428 23.32 -2.61 0.50
C SER A 428 24.84 -2.43 0.64
N MET A 429 25.30 -1.28 1.13
CA MET A 429 26.70 -1.06 1.49
C MET A 429 27.16 -2.03 2.58
N GLU A 430 26.39 -2.16 3.66
CA GLU A 430 26.76 -3.03 4.79
C GLU A 430 26.78 -4.51 4.37
N ARG A 431 25.87 -4.93 3.48
CA ARG A 431 25.93 -6.27 2.88
C ARG A 431 27.22 -6.51 2.10
N ILE A 432 27.68 -5.53 1.31
CA ILE A 432 28.95 -5.62 0.56
C ILE A 432 30.13 -5.76 1.54
N ARG A 433 30.10 -5.05 2.66
CA ARG A 433 31.06 -5.22 3.77
C ARG A 433 31.00 -6.63 4.35
N CYS A 434 29.81 -7.16 4.63
CA CYS A 434 29.57 -8.49 5.21
C CYS A 434 29.66 -9.67 4.21
N SER A 435 30.47 -9.57 3.15
CA SER A 435 30.74 -10.64 2.16
C SER A 435 29.82 -10.75 0.94
N GLU A 436 28.86 -9.84 0.73
CA GLU A 436 28.16 -9.76 -0.56
C GLU A 436 29.13 -9.27 -1.64
N THR A 437 29.10 -9.90 -2.83
CA THR A 437 29.91 -9.51 -3.99
C THR A 437 29.09 -8.79 -5.06
N ASN A 438 27.76 -8.82 -4.94
CA ASN A 438 26.88 -8.14 -5.86
C ASN A 438 26.72 -6.66 -5.49
N VAL A 439 27.48 -5.81 -6.18
CA VAL A 439 27.46 -4.35 -6.02
C VAL A 439 26.29 -3.67 -6.74
N LYS A 440 25.60 -4.37 -7.65
CA LYS A 440 24.56 -3.80 -8.52
C LYS A 440 23.41 -3.19 -7.73
N ASN A 441 23.05 -3.80 -6.59
CA ASN A 441 22.00 -3.26 -5.73
C ASN A 441 22.37 -1.90 -5.16
N HIS A 442 23.60 -1.73 -4.67
CA HIS A 442 24.07 -0.45 -4.14
C HIS A 442 24.11 0.61 -5.25
N MET A 443 24.67 0.27 -6.40
CA MET A 443 24.68 1.15 -7.57
C MET A 443 23.26 1.56 -8.00
N PHE A 444 22.33 0.61 -8.09
CA PHE A 444 20.94 0.88 -8.48
C PHE A 444 20.27 1.87 -7.54
N TRP A 445 20.37 1.69 -6.23
CA TRP A 445 19.77 2.61 -5.27
C TRP A 445 20.41 4.00 -5.28
N SER A 446 21.74 4.06 -5.44
CA SER A 446 22.46 5.34 -5.58
C SER A 446 22.06 6.08 -6.85
N MET A 447 21.86 5.37 -7.97
CA MET A 447 21.35 5.95 -9.23
C MET A 447 19.92 6.47 -9.08
N VAL A 448 19.03 5.69 -8.46
CA VAL A 448 17.64 6.12 -8.20
C VAL A 448 17.59 7.36 -7.30
N MET A 449 18.45 7.42 -6.27
CA MET A 449 18.58 8.62 -5.44
C MET A 449 19.04 9.84 -6.25
N ALA A 450 20.10 9.68 -7.05
CA ALA A 450 20.64 10.77 -7.86
C ALA A 450 19.65 11.24 -8.94
N GLN A 451 18.89 10.33 -9.54
CA GLN A 451 17.79 10.69 -10.44
C GLN A 451 16.74 11.51 -9.71
N THR A 452 16.35 11.08 -8.51
CA THR A 452 15.37 11.77 -7.68
C THR A 452 15.84 13.20 -7.35
N GLU A 453 17.08 13.37 -6.90
CA GLU A 453 17.68 14.67 -6.57
C GLU A 453 17.85 15.57 -7.81
N ALA A 454 18.18 14.98 -8.97
CA ALA A 454 18.28 15.72 -10.24
C ALA A 454 16.93 16.28 -10.68
N ILE A 455 15.86 15.47 -10.63
CA ILE A 455 14.49 15.90 -10.91
C ILE A 455 14.06 17.01 -9.94
N GLU A 456 14.45 16.94 -8.67
CA GLU A 456 14.12 17.97 -7.68
C GLU A 456 14.77 19.33 -7.96
N ALA A 457 16.01 19.29 -8.44
CA ALA A 457 16.80 20.47 -8.76
C ALA A 457 16.58 20.98 -10.19
N ASP A 458 15.61 20.41 -10.94
CA ASP A 458 15.35 20.69 -12.36
C ASP A 458 16.59 20.52 -13.25
N ASN A 459 17.42 19.53 -12.92
CA ASN A 459 18.66 19.22 -13.62
C ASN A 459 18.48 18.03 -14.58
N PRO A 460 19.27 17.96 -15.67
CA PRO A 460 19.30 16.80 -16.55
C PRO A 460 19.61 15.50 -15.79
N CYS A 461 18.68 14.55 -15.83
CA CYS A 461 18.76 13.31 -15.07
C CYS A 461 19.91 12.42 -15.53
N GLU A 462 20.11 12.32 -16.84
CA GLU A 462 21.04 11.36 -17.46
C GLU A 462 22.48 11.54 -16.95
N GLN A 463 22.95 12.78 -16.90
CA GLN A 463 24.30 13.10 -16.41
C GLN A 463 24.46 12.80 -14.91
N LYS A 464 23.46 13.14 -14.08
CA LYS A 464 23.50 12.90 -12.63
C LYS A 464 23.41 11.42 -12.28
N VAL A 465 22.61 10.66 -13.03
CA VAL A 465 22.51 9.20 -12.88
C VAL A 465 23.82 8.52 -13.28
N ALA A 466 24.40 8.89 -14.44
CA ALA A 466 25.68 8.35 -14.88
C ALA A 466 26.82 8.65 -13.90
N GLN A 467 26.85 9.87 -13.37
CA GLN A 467 27.82 10.28 -12.34
C GLN A 467 27.68 9.44 -11.07
N SER A 468 26.46 9.28 -10.55
CA SER A 468 26.19 8.45 -9.38
C SER A 468 26.54 6.97 -9.61
N ALA A 469 26.30 6.45 -10.82
CA ALA A 469 26.69 5.09 -11.19
C ALA A 469 28.21 4.90 -11.10
N ARG A 470 28.99 5.86 -11.61
CA ARG A 470 30.46 5.84 -11.55
C ARG A 470 30.95 5.91 -10.10
N ASP A 471 30.50 6.92 -9.34
CA ASP A 471 30.99 7.17 -7.99
C ASP A 471 30.62 6.02 -7.04
N SER A 472 29.41 5.46 -7.18
CA SER A 472 29.00 4.29 -6.39
C SER A 472 29.76 3.00 -6.76
N LEU A 473 30.15 2.83 -8.02
CA LEU A 473 31.00 1.71 -8.45
C LEU A 473 32.43 1.86 -7.90
N GLU A 474 33.02 3.05 -7.98
CA GLU A 474 34.34 3.34 -7.41
C GLU A 474 34.35 3.10 -5.89
N PHE A 475 33.32 3.57 -5.19
CA PHE A 475 33.15 3.32 -3.77
C PHE A 475 33.04 1.82 -3.44
N CYS A 476 32.22 1.07 -4.19
CA CYS A 476 32.09 -0.38 -4.02
C CYS A 476 33.40 -1.12 -4.33
N HIS A 477 34.13 -0.68 -5.35
CA HIS A 477 35.42 -1.24 -5.71
C HIS A 477 36.44 -1.02 -4.58
N GLY A 478 36.51 0.18 -4.01
CA GLY A 478 37.33 0.46 -2.83
C GLY A 478 37.00 -0.44 -1.64
N LEU A 479 35.70 -0.59 -1.31
CA LEU A 479 35.26 -1.51 -0.25
C LEU A 479 35.70 -2.96 -0.50
N LEU A 480 35.58 -3.44 -1.74
CA LEU A 480 36.00 -4.79 -2.11
C LEU A 480 37.52 -4.95 -2.09
N GLN A 481 38.28 -3.92 -2.48
CA GLN A 481 39.74 -3.91 -2.41
C GLN A 481 40.24 -3.95 -0.97
N THR A 482 39.69 -3.12 -0.07
CA THR A 482 40.00 -3.16 1.36
C THR A 482 39.72 -4.54 1.95
N ARG A 483 38.64 -5.19 1.51
CA ARG A 483 38.29 -6.56 1.92
C ARG A 483 39.26 -7.60 1.34
N ALA A 484 39.66 -7.47 0.09
CA ALA A 484 40.63 -8.37 -0.53
C ALA A 484 42.00 -8.28 0.15
N ALA A 485 42.43 -7.06 0.49
CA ALA A 485 43.69 -6.80 1.20
C ALA A 485 43.68 -7.34 2.64
N SER A 486 42.53 -7.36 3.31
CA SER A 486 42.37 -7.94 4.66
C SER A 486 42.17 -9.46 4.66
N ALA A 487 41.89 -10.08 3.51
CA ALA A 487 41.78 -11.53 3.38
C ALA A 487 43.13 -12.24 3.16
N SER A 488 44.21 -11.50 2.92
CA SER A 488 45.54 -12.03 2.63
C SER A 488 46.50 -11.94 3.83
N LEU A 489 46.60 -13.02 4.64
CA LEU A 489 47.80 -13.63 5.30
C LEU A 489 47.42 -14.53 6.52
N PRO A 490 48.14 -15.65 6.85
CA PRO A 490 48.96 -16.56 6.04
C PRO A 490 48.56 -18.07 6.16
N SER A 491 49.24 -18.89 5.32
CA SER A 491 49.22 -20.37 5.18
C SER A 491 49.43 -21.17 6.48
N PRO A 492 48.90 -22.41 6.61
CA PRO A 492 49.04 -23.23 7.81
C PRO A 492 50.38 -23.96 7.79
N ASN A 493 51.42 -23.40 8.41
CA ASN A 493 52.60 -24.12 8.90
C ASN A 493 53.50 -23.13 9.67
N GLY A 494 53.51 -23.22 11.00
CA GLY A 494 54.37 -22.39 11.84
C GLY A 494 54.00 -22.48 13.32
N THR A 495 54.76 -23.27 14.07
CA THR A 495 54.75 -23.39 15.52
C THR A 495 55.22 -22.10 16.21
N GLY A 496 54.56 -21.69 17.30
CA GLY A 496 55.23 -20.98 18.41
C GLY A 496 54.87 -19.49 18.64
N LEU A 497 54.13 -19.29 19.74
CA LEU A 497 54.26 -18.24 20.77
C LEU A 497 53.94 -16.74 20.49
N THR A 498 52.96 -16.28 21.29
CA THR A 498 52.94 -15.05 22.13
C THR A 498 53.32 -13.70 21.51
N SER A 499 52.36 -12.78 21.46
CA SER A 499 52.51 -11.42 22.01
C SER A 499 51.21 -10.63 21.81
N THR A 500 50.51 -10.39 22.90
CA THR A 500 49.49 -9.34 23.04
C THR A 500 50.12 -7.96 22.80
N LYS A 501 49.72 -7.27 21.73
CA LYS A 501 49.73 -5.80 21.70
C LYS A 501 48.41 -5.25 21.16
N SER A 502 47.63 -4.76 22.12
CA SER A 502 46.45 -3.93 22.04
C SER A 502 46.59 -2.77 21.04
N TRP A 503 45.66 -2.70 20.08
CA TRP A 503 45.18 -1.45 19.48
C TRP A 503 43.66 -1.42 19.65
N CYS A 504 43.21 -0.78 20.73
CA CYS A 504 41.83 -0.39 20.96
C CYS A 504 41.70 1.12 20.76
N LEU A 505 41.01 1.58 19.71
CA LEU A 505 40.28 2.86 19.71
C LEU A 505 39.05 2.78 18.78
N ALA A 506 37.88 2.90 19.40
CA ALA A 506 36.58 3.38 18.93
C ALA A 506 36.00 2.90 17.58
N GLY A 507 35.17 1.87 17.64
CA GLY A 507 34.29 1.41 16.55
C GLY A 507 34.26 -0.11 16.42
N GLY A 508 34.09 -0.80 17.55
CA GLY A 508 34.36 -2.23 17.69
C GLY A 508 33.59 -3.12 16.73
N LEU A 509 34.31 -3.68 15.76
CA LEU A 509 34.01 -5.01 15.24
C LEU A 509 34.17 -5.98 16.43
N ARG A 510 33.06 -6.40 17.04
CA ARG A 510 33.08 -7.59 17.89
C ARG A 510 33.70 -8.70 17.04
N ILE A 511 34.85 -9.23 17.44
CA ILE A 511 35.17 -10.63 17.16
C ILE A 511 33.90 -11.37 17.60
N MET A 512 33.14 -11.94 16.65
CA MET A 512 31.92 -12.66 17.03
C MET A 512 32.35 -13.70 18.05
N ALA A 513 31.86 -13.56 19.28
CA ALA A 513 32.11 -14.56 20.30
C ALA A 513 31.68 -15.91 19.73
N GLN A 514 32.46 -16.95 19.99
CA GLN A 514 32.17 -18.29 19.49
C GLN A 514 30.80 -18.73 20.04
N MET A 515 29.77 -18.66 19.20
CA MET A 515 28.42 -19.11 19.54
C MET A 515 28.37 -20.63 19.72
N LYS A 516 27.44 -21.06 20.58
CA LYS A 516 27.13 -22.47 20.80
C LYS A 516 25.74 -22.73 20.23
N VAL A 517 25.69 -23.08 18.95
CA VAL A 517 24.46 -23.13 18.17
C VAL A 517 23.80 -24.49 18.25
N LEU A 518 22.50 -24.51 18.53
CA LEU A 518 21.66 -25.69 18.38
C LEU A 518 20.74 -25.53 17.18
N ILE A 519 20.81 -26.49 16.25
CA ILE A 519 19.96 -26.55 15.06
C ILE A 519 18.97 -27.71 15.25
N ALA A 520 17.68 -27.41 15.32
CA ALA A 520 16.63 -28.42 15.39
C ALA A 520 16.22 -28.87 13.97
N GLY A 521 16.63 -30.06 13.56
CA GLY A 521 16.34 -30.71 12.28
C GLY A 521 17.60 -30.94 11.42
N ALA A 522 17.77 -32.15 10.90
CA ALA A 522 18.92 -32.56 10.07
C ALA A 522 18.56 -32.75 8.58
N ASP A 523 17.66 -31.91 8.07
CA ASP A 523 17.28 -31.84 6.64
C ASP A 523 18.14 -30.82 5.88
N ILE A 524 17.82 -30.57 4.61
CA ILE A 524 18.52 -29.64 3.71
C ILE A 524 18.82 -28.30 4.39
N ALA A 525 17.83 -27.69 5.05
CA ALA A 525 18.00 -26.40 5.72
C ALA A 525 18.99 -26.47 6.90
N GLY A 526 18.81 -27.44 7.80
CA GLY A 526 19.67 -27.63 8.97
C GLY A 526 21.11 -27.95 8.60
N ASN A 527 21.33 -28.88 7.65
CA ASN A 527 22.68 -29.25 7.21
C ASN A 527 23.37 -28.11 6.44
N SER A 528 22.62 -27.31 5.68
CA SER A 528 23.15 -26.10 5.02
C SER A 528 23.60 -25.06 6.03
N LEU A 529 22.83 -24.86 7.10
CA LEU A 529 23.16 -23.92 8.17
C LEU A 529 24.36 -24.40 9.00
N ALA A 530 24.38 -25.69 9.33
CA ALA A 530 25.51 -26.34 10.01
C ALA A 530 26.82 -26.16 9.22
N PHE A 531 26.77 -26.24 7.90
CA PHE A 531 27.95 -26.01 7.05
C PHE A 531 28.54 -24.61 7.24
N TRP A 532 27.70 -23.57 7.20
CA TRP A 532 28.18 -22.21 7.31
C TRP A 532 28.63 -21.87 8.73
N PHE A 533 27.88 -22.28 9.76
CA PHE A 533 28.28 -22.02 11.15
C PHE A 533 29.55 -22.75 11.55
N SER A 534 29.71 -24.02 11.16
CA SER A 534 30.96 -24.76 11.43
C SER A 534 32.14 -24.17 10.66
N LYS A 535 31.93 -23.71 9.42
CA LYS A 535 32.97 -23.02 8.63
C LYS A 535 33.40 -21.68 9.23
N LEU A 536 32.51 -21.00 9.95
CA LEU A 536 32.79 -19.76 10.67
C LEU A 536 33.39 -19.98 12.08
N GLY A 537 33.61 -21.24 12.47
CA GLY A 537 34.26 -21.58 13.74
C GLY A 537 33.33 -21.67 14.95
N HIS A 538 32.00 -21.68 14.76
CA HIS A 538 31.05 -21.85 15.85
C HIS A 538 30.95 -23.31 16.32
N ASN A 539 30.56 -23.51 17.58
CA ASN A 539 30.29 -24.84 18.12
C ASN A 539 28.85 -25.23 17.77
N VAL A 540 28.68 -26.17 16.83
CA VAL A 540 27.37 -26.50 16.26
C VAL A 540 26.92 -27.89 16.71
N THR A 541 25.70 -27.97 17.24
CA THR A 541 24.98 -29.23 17.48
C THR A 541 23.71 -29.25 16.64
N VAL A 542 23.49 -30.33 15.89
CA VAL A 542 22.25 -30.58 15.14
C VAL A 542 21.51 -31.73 15.82
N VAL A 543 20.23 -31.51 16.15
CA VAL A 543 19.37 -32.55 16.72
C VAL A 543 18.30 -32.97 15.72
N GLU A 544 18.00 -34.26 15.66
CA GLU A 544 17.00 -34.82 14.75
C GLU A 544 16.17 -35.89 15.45
N ARG A 545 14.84 -35.78 15.34
CA ARG A 545 13.89 -36.66 16.04
C ARG A 545 13.97 -38.09 15.55
N PHE A 546 14.35 -38.29 14.29
CA PHE A 546 14.53 -39.63 13.73
C PHE A 546 15.84 -40.26 14.20
N PRO A 547 15.89 -41.58 14.39
CA PRO A 547 17.06 -42.28 14.93
C PRO A 547 18.25 -42.31 13.95
N CYS A 548 18.07 -41.87 12.71
CA CYS A 548 19.11 -41.77 11.70
C CYS A 548 18.81 -40.66 10.69
N LEU A 549 19.81 -40.28 9.90
CA LEU A 549 19.64 -39.34 8.80
C LEU A 549 18.58 -39.84 7.81
N ARG A 550 17.55 -39.02 7.57
CA ARG A 550 16.51 -39.34 6.60
C ARG A 550 16.97 -39.03 5.19
N THR A 551 17.47 -40.05 4.49
CA THR A 551 17.86 -39.96 3.08
C THR A 551 16.78 -40.46 2.13
N THR A 552 15.53 -40.48 2.56
CA THR A 552 14.36 -40.76 1.71
C THR A 552 13.73 -39.46 1.27
N GLY A 553 13.09 -39.42 0.12
CA GLY A 553 12.35 -38.24 -0.32
C GLY A 553 12.27 -38.17 -1.84
N LEU A 554 11.72 -37.07 -2.31
CA LEU A 554 11.41 -36.87 -3.72
C LEU A 554 12.48 -36.05 -4.40
N GLU A 555 12.37 -35.95 -5.72
CA GLU A 555 13.18 -35.00 -6.48
C GLU A 555 12.92 -33.58 -5.98
N VAL A 556 14.02 -32.85 -5.79
CA VAL A 556 14.06 -31.43 -5.50
C VAL A 556 14.87 -30.75 -6.59
N ASP A 557 14.53 -29.50 -6.82
CA ASP A 557 15.05 -28.73 -7.93
C ASP A 557 15.65 -27.43 -7.40
N PRO A 558 16.96 -27.43 -7.09
CA PRO A 558 17.66 -26.22 -6.71
C PRO A 558 17.73 -25.26 -7.90
N ARG A 559 17.01 -24.15 -7.84
CA ARG A 559 17.01 -23.11 -8.89
C ARG A 559 17.75 -21.85 -8.45
N GLY A 560 18.32 -21.12 -9.42
CA GLY A 560 18.86 -19.77 -9.23
C GLY A 560 19.84 -19.67 -8.06
N ARG A 561 19.40 -19.06 -6.95
CA ARG A 561 20.22 -18.87 -5.74
C ARG A 561 20.62 -20.19 -5.07
N GLY A 562 19.84 -21.26 -5.19
CA GLY A 562 20.19 -22.57 -4.63
C GLY A 562 21.48 -23.13 -5.23
N ILE A 563 21.64 -23.04 -6.56
CA ILE A 563 22.87 -23.46 -7.26
C ILE A 563 24.06 -22.59 -6.84
N GLU A 564 23.87 -21.27 -6.73
CA GLU A 564 24.92 -20.36 -6.26
C GLU A 564 25.38 -20.69 -4.84
N VAL A 565 24.47 -21.07 -3.94
CA VAL A 565 24.82 -21.51 -2.59
C VAL A 565 25.67 -22.78 -2.63
N LEU A 566 25.26 -23.80 -3.38
CA LEU A 566 26.04 -25.04 -3.55
C LEU A 566 27.44 -24.77 -4.12
N ARG A 567 27.55 -23.84 -5.07
CA ARG A 567 28.84 -23.39 -5.62
C ARG A 567 29.72 -22.74 -4.56
N ARG A 568 29.18 -21.83 -3.74
CA ARG A 568 29.92 -21.18 -2.63
C ARG A 568 30.30 -22.15 -1.52
N MET A 569 29.53 -23.21 -1.34
CA MET A 569 29.86 -24.31 -0.44
C MET A 569 30.97 -25.22 -1.01
N GLY A 570 31.31 -25.09 -2.30
CA GLY A 570 32.28 -25.95 -2.98
C GLY A 570 31.71 -27.32 -3.33
N LEU A 571 30.39 -27.51 -3.26
CA LEU A 571 29.72 -28.80 -3.44
C LEU A 571 29.23 -29.05 -4.87
N GLU A 572 29.36 -28.09 -5.77
CA GLU A 572 28.84 -28.18 -7.14
C GLU A 572 29.39 -29.40 -7.91
N LYS A 573 30.69 -29.70 -7.78
CA LYS A 573 31.31 -30.86 -8.45
C LYS A 573 30.80 -32.20 -7.94
N ALA A 574 30.50 -32.30 -6.65
CA ALA A 574 29.94 -33.51 -6.03
C ALA A 574 28.42 -33.62 -6.25
N PHE A 575 27.75 -32.48 -6.46
CA PHE A 575 26.32 -32.39 -6.73
C PHE A 575 25.96 -32.85 -8.15
N ARG A 576 26.71 -32.43 -9.17
CA ARG A 576 26.36 -32.69 -10.58
C ARG A 576 26.19 -34.19 -10.93
N PRO A 577 27.03 -35.12 -10.46
CA PRO A 577 26.85 -36.55 -10.75
C PRO A 577 25.62 -37.19 -10.09
N LEU A 578 25.03 -36.53 -9.07
CA LEU A 578 23.84 -37.00 -8.38
C LEU A 578 22.55 -36.52 -9.05
N ALA A 579 22.66 -35.75 -10.13
CA ALA A 579 21.51 -35.23 -10.86
C ALA A 579 20.74 -36.38 -11.54
N VAL A 580 19.41 -36.32 -11.45
CA VAL A 580 18.53 -37.26 -12.14
C VAL A 580 18.51 -36.91 -13.63
N PRO A 581 18.61 -37.90 -14.54
CA PRO A 581 18.63 -37.64 -15.99
C PRO A 581 17.22 -37.37 -16.56
N GLU A 582 16.43 -36.49 -15.93
CA GLU A 582 15.08 -36.15 -16.38
C GLU A 582 15.13 -35.44 -17.75
N GLN A 583 14.35 -35.95 -18.71
CA GLN A 583 14.35 -35.46 -20.10
C GLN A 583 13.20 -34.48 -20.39
N GLY A 584 12.17 -34.44 -19.53
CA GLY A 584 11.02 -33.56 -19.68
C GLY A 584 9.78 -34.08 -18.97
N ILE A 585 8.69 -33.30 -19.05
CA ILE A 585 7.38 -33.66 -18.55
C ILE A 585 6.36 -33.73 -19.67
N GLN A 586 5.57 -34.79 -19.70
CA GLN A 586 4.42 -34.94 -20.58
C GLN A 586 3.11 -34.90 -19.79
N ILE A 587 2.09 -34.31 -20.42
CA ILE A 587 0.71 -34.37 -19.94
C ILE A 587 -0.06 -35.33 -20.85
N VAL A 588 -0.73 -36.31 -20.26
CA VAL A 588 -1.51 -37.33 -20.98
C VAL A 588 -3.00 -37.19 -20.69
N ASP A 589 -3.86 -37.69 -21.57
CA ASP A 589 -5.28 -37.87 -21.30
C ASP A 589 -5.56 -39.22 -20.59
N SER A 590 -6.83 -39.54 -20.34
CA SER A 590 -7.24 -40.77 -19.64
C SER A 590 -6.89 -42.07 -20.38
N SER A 591 -6.60 -42.00 -21.68
CA SER A 591 -6.12 -43.12 -22.50
C SER A 591 -4.59 -43.23 -22.53
N GLY A 592 -3.88 -42.33 -21.82
CA GLY A 592 -2.42 -42.27 -21.85
C GLY A 592 -1.86 -41.55 -23.08
N ARG A 593 -2.71 -40.99 -23.95
CA ARG A 593 -2.26 -40.26 -25.14
C ARG A 593 -1.69 -38.90 -24.73
N ARG A 594 -0.48 -38.61 -25.20
CA ARG A 594 0.22 -37.34 -24.96
C ARG A 594 -0.54 -36.16 -25.55
N ARG A 595 -0.93 -35.22 -24.69
CA ARG A 595 -1.60 -33.96 -25.02
C ARG A 595 -0.63 -32.78 -25.05
N ALA A 596 0.42 -32.83 -24.23
CA ALA A 596 1.49 -31.84 -24.22
C ALA A 596 2.82 -32.48 -23.81
N TYR A 597 3.92 -31.89 -24.26
CA TYR A 597 5.28 -32.27 -23.85
C TYR A 597 6.11 -31.02 -23.65
N PHE A 598 6.83 -30.97 -22.54
CA PHE A 598 7.74 -29.90 -22.18
C PHE A 598 9.12 -30.53 -21.94
N PRO A 599 10.09 -30.33 -22.86
CA PRO A 599 11.43 -30.88 -22.70
C PRO A 599 12.17 -30.20 -21.55
N ALA A 600 13.04 -30.95 -20.88
CA ALA A 600 14.01 -30.40 -19.94
C ALA A 600 15.04 -29.53 -20.68
N ASN A 601 15.42 -28.41 -20.07
CA ASN A 601 16.29 -27.44 -20.70
C ASN A 601 17.76 -27.83 -20.45
N ASN A 602 18.26 -28.80 -21.22
CA ASN A 602 19.55 -29.44 -20.95
C ASN A 602 20.77 -28.61 -21.40
N LYS A 603 20.59 -27.33 -21.72
CA LYS A 603 21.65 -26.43 -22.22
C LYS A 603 21.82 -25.20 -21.33
N SER A 604 22.73 -25.35 -20.37
CA SER A 604 23.62 -24.29 -19.88
C SER A 604 22.97 -22.98 -19.43
N GLY A 605 22.01 -22.97 -18.50
CA GLY A 605 21.69 -21.78 -17.67
C GLY A 605 21.34 -20.48 -18.42
N GLN A 606 21.08 -20.54 -19.72
CA GLN A 606 20.72 -19.44 -20.61
C GLN A 606 19.58 -19.93 -21.50
N GLY A 607 18.34 -19.56 -21.15
CA GLY A 607 17.15 -19.92 -21.89
C GLY A 607 15.86 -19.59 -21.14
N ARG A 608 14.71 -19.58 -21.84
CA ARG A 608 13.38 -19.48 -21.22
C ARG A 608 13.13 -20.69 -20.33
N GLN A 609 12.66 -20.45 -19.11
CA GLN A 609 12.41 -21.47 -18.09
C GLN A 609 11.32 -22.45 -18.55
N ALA A 610 11.60 -23.76 -18.52
CA ALA A 610 10.64 -24.83 -18.82
C ALA A 610 10.00 -25.38 -17.51
N PHE A 611 9.01 -26.29 -17.64
CA PHE A 611 8.36 -26.93 -16.49
C PHE A 611 9.30 -27.88 -15.72
N THR A 612 10.34 -28.38 -16.38
CA THR A 612 11.44 -29.19 -15.82
C THR A 612 12.74 -28.40 -15.88
N SER A 613 13.58 -28.51 -14.85
CA SER A 613 14.76 -27.65 -14.63
C SER A 613 16.05 -28.27 -15.15
N ASP A 614 17.08 -27.44 -15.30
CA ASP A 614 18.41 -27.82 -15.78
C ASP A 614 19.08 -28.89 -14.90
N ILE A 615 18.75 -28.99 -13.60
CA ILE A 615 19.33 -29.97 -12.66
C ILE A 615 18.34 -30.37 -11.55
N GLU A 616 17.78 -31.58 -11.63
CA GLU A 616 17.00 -32.20 -10.54
C GLU A 616 17.86 -33.20 -9.74
N ILE A 617 17.65 -33.30 -8.42
CA ILE A 617 18.34 -34.25 -7.53
C ILE A 617 17.34 -34.87 -6.56
N MET A 618 17.57 -36.11 -6.12
CA MET A 618 16.78 -36.67 -5.02
C MET A 618 17.04 -35.92 -3.71
N ARG A 619 15.99 -35.53 -2.96
CA ARG A 619 16.11 -34.89 -1.62
C ARG A 619 17.07 -35.68 -0.74
N GLY A 620 16.96 -37.00 -0.78
CA GLY A 620 17.80 -37.90 0.01
C GLY A 620 19.29 -37.73 -0.26
N ASP A 621 19.66 -37.62 -1.54
CA ASP A 621 21.04 -37.47 -1.97
C ASP A 621 21.55 -36.06 -1.68
N LEU A 622 20.74 -35.03 -1.87
CA LEU A 622 21.09 -33.66 -1.46
C LEU A 622 21.29 -33.54 0.06
N CYS A 623 20.41 -34.15 0.85
CA CYS A 623 20.52 -34.18 2.31
C CYS A 623 21.80 -34.90 2.76
N ARG A 624 22.12 -36.05 2.15
CA ARG A 624 23.36 -36.80 2.43
C ARG A 624 24.60 -36.01 2.01
N LEU A 625 24.60 -35.39 0.84
CA LEU A 625 25.69 -34.54 0.37
C LEU A 625 26.01 -33.40 1.37
N LEU A 626 24.99 -32.71 1.87
CA LEU A 626 25.15 -31.63 2.85
C LEU A 626 25.59 -32.16 4.23
N TYR A 627 25.06 -33.31 4.65
CA TYR A 627 25.46 -33.97 5.88
C TYR A 627 26.93 -34.40 5.84
N ASP A 628 27.36 -35.07 4.77
CA ASP A 628 28.74 -35.53 4.62
C ASP A 628 29.75 -34.38 4.59
N ALA A 629 29.35 -33.21 4.08
CA ALA A 629 30.19 -31.99 4.10
C ALA A 629 30.39 -31.38 5.51
N THR A 630 29.65 -31.85 6.52
CA THR A 630 29.57 -31.24 7.85
C THR A 630 29.76 -32.21 9.01
N LYS A 631 29.57 -33.52 8.82
CA LYS A 631 29.58 -34.55 9.88
C LYS A 631 30.83 -34.55 10.75
N ASP A 632 31.99 -34.23 10.19
CA ASP A 632 33.27 -34.23 10.92
C ASP A 632 33.52 -32.92 11.70
N ARG A 633 32.70 -31.89 11.49
CA ARG A 633 32.85 -30.55 12.09
C ARG A 633 31.64 -30.10 12.92
N THR A 634 30.61 -30.93 13.00
CA THR A 634 29.33 -30.64 13.65
C THR A 634 28.90 -31.85 14.45
N LYS A 635 28.40 -31.64 15.68
CA LYS A 635 27.85 -32.73 16.49
C LYS A 635 26.43 -33.03 16.04
N TYR A 636 26.18 -34.23 15.53
CA TYR A 636 24.84 -34.71 15.22
C TYR A 636 24.31 -35.62 16.32
N VAL A 637 23.09 -35.37 16.78
CA VAL A 637 22.40 -36.20 17.77
C VAL A 637 21.05 -36.63 17.20
N PHE A 638 20.94 -37.90 16.85
CA PHE A 638 19.74 -38.50 16.30
C PHE A 638 18.88 -39.14 17.40
N GLY A 639 17.59 -39.31 17.13
CA GLY A 639 16.62 -39.91 18.05
C GLY A 639 16.17 -38.99 19.19
N THR A 640 16.39 -37.68 19.08
CA THR A 640 15.96 -36.70 20.10
C THR A 640 15.51 -35.40 19.44
N SER A 641 14.74 -34.60 20.16
CA SER A 641 14.27 -33.29 19.70
C SER A 641 14.15 -32.31 20.85
N VAL A 642 13.99 -31.04 20.52
CA VAL A 642 13.64 -30.00 21.50
C VAL A 642 12.25 -30.31 22.08
N GLU A 643 12.17 -30.45 23.40
CA GLU A 643 10.91 -30.63 24.14
C GLU A 643 10.34 -29.26 24.55
N SER A 644 11.19 -28.42 25.13
CA SER A 644 10.88 -27.07 25.57
C SER A 644 12.15 -26.24 25.61
N PHE A 645 12.01 -24.92 25.66
CA PHE A 645 13.14 -24.03 25.89
C PHE A 645 12.70 -22.79 26.66
N GLU A 646 13.65 -22.14 27.34
CA GLU A 646 13.45 -20.88 28.04
C GLU A 646 14.54 -19.89 27.61
N GLU A 647 14.12 -18.71 27.17
CA GLU A 647 15.04 -17.64 26.82
C GLU A 647 15.62 -17.00 28.10
N LYS A 648 16.94 -16.87 28.15
CA LYS A 648 17.68 -16.16 29.20
C LYS A 648 18.43 -14.98 28.57
N ASP A 649 18.96 -14.07 29.39
CA ASP A 649 19.58 -12.81 28.95
C ASP A 649 20.64 -12.93 27.83
N SER A 650 21.32 -14.08 27.72
CA SER A 650 22.40 -14.30 26.74
C SER A 650 22.40 -15.66 26.06
N SER A 651 21.42 -16.53 26.33
CA SER A 651 21.32 -17.87 25.73
C SER A 651 19.91 -18.46 25.91
N VAL A 652 19.63 -19.53 25.20
CA VAL A 652 18.41 -20.31 25.34
C VAL A 652 18.73 -21.60 26.11
N GLU A 653 18.06 -21.81 27.24
CA GLU A 653 18.12 -23.07 27.97
C GLU A 653 17.15 -24.06 27.33
N VAL A 654 17.69 -25.12 26.73
CA VAL A 654 16.93 -26.07 25.93
C VAL A 654 16.83 -27.39 26.68
N ARG A 655 15.61 -27.93 26.79
CA ARG A 655 15.33 -29.28 27.28
C ARG A 655 15.01 -30.20 26.10
N PHE A 656 15.62 -31.37 26.10
CA PHE A 656 15.44 -32.39 25.08
C PHE A 656 14.50 -33.50 25.58
N VAL A 657 13.86 -34.20 24.64
CA VAL A 657 12.93 -35.31 24.93
C VAL A 657 13.60 -36.48 25.67
N ASP A 658 14.93 -36.64 25.56
CA ASP A 658 15.70 -37.64 26.32
C ASP A 658 16.03 -37.20 27.76
N GLY A 659 15.43 -36.10 28.24
CA GLY A 659 15.58 -35.58 29.60
C GLY A 659 16.83 -34.72 29.83
N LYS A 660 17.71 -34.59 28.83
CA LYS A 660 18.90 -33.73 28.92
C LYS A 660 18.52 -32.27 28.77
N ALA A 661 19.32 -31.39 29.36
CA ALA A 661 19.20 -29.95 29.18
C ALA A 661 20.57 -29.32 29.00
N ASP A 662 20.66 -28.28 28.17
CA ASP A 662 21.90 -27.53 27.93
C ASP A 662 21.56 -26.14 27.33
N ARG A 663 22.52 -25.22 27.33
CA ARG A 663 22.36 -23.83 26.86
C ARG A 663 22.93 -23.63 25.47
N PHE A 664 22.17 -22.95 24.61
CA PHE A 664 22.50 -22.75 23.20
C PHE A 664 21.97 -21.42 22.64
N ASP A 665 22.46 -21.06 21.47
CA ASP A 665 21.80 -20.20 20.49
C ASP A 665 20.91 -21.10 19.61
N LEU A 666 19.58 -21.10 19.83
CA LEU A 666 18.65 -22.05 19.18
C LEU A 666 18.15 -21.57 17.81
N VAL A 667 18.18 -22.45 16.81
CA VAL A 667 17.57 -22.24 15.49
C VAL A 667 16.66 -23.42 15.11
N GLY A 668 15.38 -23.14 14.83
CA GLY A 668 14.41 -24.13 14.37
C GLY A 668 14.45 -24.35 12.85
N THR A 669 14.76 -25.57 12.41
CA THR A 669 14.75 -26.00 11.00
C THR A 669 13.99 -27.31 10.78
N ASP A 670 13.07 -27.63 11.68
CA ASP A 670 12.30 -28.89 11.80
C ASP A 670 11.07 -28.94 10.86
N GLY A 671 11.07 -28.11 9.82
CA GLY A 671 10.17 -28.20 8.66
C GLY A 671 8.81 -27.49 8.80
N GLN A 672 7.91 -27.79 7.86
CA GLN A 672 6.60 -27.11 7.76
C GLN A 672 5.74 -27.30 9.02
N TRP A 673 5.89 -28.43 9.72
CA TRP A 673 5.19 -28.79 10.96
C TRP A 673 6.13 -28.68 12.18
N SER A 674 6.94 -27.62 12.20
CA SER A 674 7.89 -27.33 13.26
C SER A 674 7.21 -27.20 14.62
N ARG A 675 7.54 -28.09 15.55
CA ARG A 675 7.14 -27.98 16.95
C ARG A 675 7.88 -26.84 17.63
N THR A 676 9.11 -26.58 17.19
CA THR A 676 9.91 -25.44 17.69
C THR A 676 9.19 -24.12 17.43
N ARG A 677 8.64 -23.92 16.22
CA ARG A 677 7.85 -22.73 15.87
C ARG A 677 6.58 -22.62 16.73
N GLU A 678 5.89 -23.73 16.94
CA GLU A 678 4.69 -23.76 17.79
C GLU A 678 5.00 -23.31 19.23
N ILE A 679 6.11 -23.79 19.81
CA ILE A 679 6.57 -23.36 21.14
C ILE A 679 6.93 -21.86 21.15
N ILE A 680 7.63 -21.37 20.13
CA ILE A 680 7.98 -19.93 19.99
C ILE A 680 6.72 -19.04 19.95
N LEU A 681 5.68 -19.48 19.25
CA LEU A 681 4.44 -18.71 19.13
C LEU A 681 3.61 -18.71 20.42
N GLY A 682 3.75 -19.75 21.24
CA GLY A 682 3.09 -19.90 22.53
C GLY A 682 1.67 -20.48 22.44
N PRO A 683 1.10 -20.91 23.57
CA PRO A 683 -0.22 -21.55 23.62
C PRO A 683 -1.33 -20.61 23.13
N GLY A 684 -2.15 -21.09 22.18
CA GLY A 684 -3.31 -20.34 21.66
C GLY A 684 -3.00 -19.31 20.57
N ALA A 685 -1.72 -19.12 20.21
CA ALA A 685 -1.36 -18.32 19.05
C ALA A 685 -1.77 -19.01 17.75
N VAL A 686 -2.32 -18.24 16.80
CA VAL A 686 -2.72 -18.78 15.49
C VAL A 686 -1.46 -19.07 14.67
N ASP A 687 -1.16 -20.35 14.40
CA ASP A 687 -0.07 -20.72 13.48
C ASP A 687 -0.38 -20.12 12.10
N SER A 688 0.61 -19.47 11.50
CA SER A 688 0.47 -18.84 10.18
C SER A 688 0.45 -19.84 9.02
N VAL A 689 0.37 -21.15 9.32
CA VAL A 689 0.19 -22.21 8.33
C VAL A 689 -1.27 -22.30 7.91
N TYR A 690 -1.54 -21.86 6.68
CA TYR A 690 -2.86 -21.94 6.09
C TYR A 690 -3.05 -23.22 5.25
N PRO A 691 -4.00 -24.11 5.59
CA PRO A 691 -4.22 -25.34 4.85
C PRO A 691 -4.95 -25.05 3.51
N LEU A 692 -4.27 -25.31 2.39
CA LEU A 692 -4.86 -25.18 1.05
C LEU A 692 -5.79 -26.34 0.65
N ARG A 693 -5.97 -27.32 1.56
CA ARG A 693 -6.76 -28.55 1.36
C ARG A 693 -6.29 -29.39 0.16
N LEU A 694 -5.04 -29.20 -0.25
CA LEU A 694 -4.34 -29.96 -1.28
C LEU A 694 -3.48 -31.01 -0.58
N TYR A 695 -3.72 -32.27 -0.90
CA TYR A 695 -3.00 -33.41 -0.35
C TYR A 695 -2.30 -34.14 -1.48
N THR A 696 -1.05 -34.49 -1.27
CA THR A 696 -0.28 -35.32 -2.21
C THR A 696 0.31 -36.48 -1.44
N ALA A 697 -0.04 -37.70 -1.87
CA ALA A 697 0.62 -38.91 -1.42
C ALA A 697 1.79 -39.20 -2.35
N TYR A 698 2.92 -39.56 -1.75
CA TYR A 698 4.15 -39.84 -2.47
C TYR A 698 4.66 -41.22 -2.09
N PHE A 699 4.96 -42.03 -3.10
CA PHE A 699 5.49 -43.37 -2.88
C PHE A 699 6.30 -43.81 -4.10
N THR A 700 7.17 -44.79 -3.88
CA THR A 700 8.01 -45.37 -4.93
C THR A 700 7.56 -46.81 -5.15
N ILE A 701 7.35 -47.19 -6.41
CA ILE A 701 6.98 -48.56 -6.78
C ILE A 701 8.11 -49.21 -7.60
N PRO A 702 8.34 -50.52 -7.46
CA PRO A 702 9.25 -51.25 -8.32
C PRO A 702 8.68 -51.30 -9.74
N ARG A 703 9.43 -50.74 -10.69
CA ARG A 703 9.12 -50.78 -12.12
C ARG A 703 10.43 -50.62 -12.90
N PRO A 704 11.00 -51.73 -13.40
CA PRO A 704 12.16 -51.67 -14.28
C PRO A 704 11.87 -50.86 -15.54
N ILE A 705 12.86 -50.10 -16.01
CA ILE A 705 12.79 -49.40 -17.29
C ILE A 705 12.81 -50.44 -18.43
N GLN A 706 11.97 -50.23 -19.45
CA GLN A 706 11.94 -51.08 -20.64
C GLN A 706 12.85 -50.50 -21.74
N GLU A 707 13.27 -51.33 -22.68
CA GLU A 707 14.09 -50.89 -23.82
C GLU A 707 13.36 -49.82 -24.63
N GLY A 708 14.02 -48.68 -24.88
CA GLY A 708 13.45 -47.51 -25.55
C GLY A 708 12.61 -46.58 -24.66
N GLU A 709 12.43 -46.89 -23.37
CA GLU A 709 11.74 -45.97 -22.46
C GLU A 709 12.66 -44.80 -22.02
N GLU A 710 12.09 -43.60 -22.06
CA GLU A 710 12.74 -42.34 -21.69
C GLU A 710 12.48 -41.97 -20.21
N TYR A 711 13.34 -41.10 -19.65
CA TYR A 711 13.22 -40.54 -18.30
C TYR A 711 12.27 -39.33 -18.30
N ILE A 712 11.02 -39.58 -18.70
CA ILE A 712 9.98 -38.54 -18.81
C ILE A 712 9.01 -38.63 -17.63
N ALA A 713 8.80 -37.50 -16.96
CA ALA A 713 7.71 -37.33 -16.01
C ALA A 713 6.36 -37.37 -16.74
N THR A 714 5.42 -38.18 -16.28
CA THR A 714 4.10 -38.32 -16.90
C THR A 714 3.03 -37.85 -15.94
N ALA A 715 2.31 -36.79 -16.29
CA ALA A 715 1.22 -36.24 -15.49
C ALA A 715 -0.14 -36.47 -16.16
N TYR A 716 -1.11 -36.92 -15.37
CA TYR A 716 -2.51 -37.01 -15.75
C TYR A 716 -3.35 -36.17 -14.78
N MET A 717 -4.08 -35.20 -15.33
CA MET A 717 -5.01 -34.36 -14.58
C MET A 717 -6.41 -34.95 -14.72
N ALA A 718 -6.94 -35.52 -13.63
CA ALA A 718 -8.23 -36.16 -13.61
C ALA A 718 -9.33 -35.18 -13.16
N PRO A 719 -10.59 -35.34 -13.64
CA PRO A 719 -11.72 -34.58 -13.13
C PRO A 719 -11.90 -34.71 -11.61
N GLY A 720 -12.46 -33.66 -11.00
CA GLY A 720 -12.73 -33.60 -9.56
C GLY A 720 -11.51 -33.22 -8.72
N ASN A 721 -10.64 -32.33 -9.24
CA ASN A 721 -9.43 -31.84 -8.55
C ASN A 721 -8.46 -32.96 -8.13
N ARG A 722 -8.28 -33.97 -9.00
CA ARG A 722 -7.37 -35.09 -8.78
C ARG A 722 -6.26 -35.05 -9.83
N GLY A 723 -5.08 -35.51 -9.45
CA GLY A 723 -3.97 -35.65 -10.37
C GLY A 723 -3.12 -36.84 -9.98
N ILE A 724 -2.53 -37.48 -10.97
CA ILE A 724 -1.47 -38.45 -10.75
C ILE A 724 -0.28 -38.07 -11.63
N MET A 725 0.92 -38.14 -11.05
CA MET A 725 2.15 -37.98 -11.79
C MET A 725 3.09 -39.13 -11.45
N THR A 726 3.78 -39.66 -12.46
CA THR A 726 4.84 -40.63 -12.27
C THR A 726 6.16 -40.09 -12.79
N ARG A 727 7.25 -40.31 -12.05
CA ARG A 727 8.59 -39.84 -12.40
C ARG A 727 9.60 -40.96 -12.29
N LYS A 728 10.39 -41.13 -13.35
CA LYS A 728 11.47 -42.13 -13.39
C LYS A 728 12.75 -41.45 -12.92
N HIS A 729 13.33 -42.00 -11.87
CA HIS A 729 14.58 -41.51 -11.27
C HIS A 729 15.66 -42.60 -11.18
N SER A 730 15.29 -43.85 -11.45
CA SER A 730 16.20 -44.99 -11.38
C SER A 730 15.80 -46.08 -12.39
N PRO A 731 16.72 -46.97 -12.78
CA PRO A 731 16.44 -48.07 -13.71
C PRO A 731 15.44 -49.11 -13.19
N HIS A 732 15.18 -49.16 -11.89
CA HIS A 732 14.40 -50.23 -11.24
C HIS A 732 13.12 -49.74 -10.55
N LYS A 733 12.97 -48.43 -10.36
CA LYS A 733 11.89 -47.85 -9.56
C LYS A 733 11.38 -46.55 -10.18
N ILE A 734 10.08 -46.32 -10.00
CA ILE A 734 9.39 -45.10 -10.41
C ILE A 734 8.71 -44.46 -9.19
N GLN A 735 8.76 -43.14 -9.11
CA GLN A 735 8.01 -42.38 -8.11
C GLN A 735 6.60 -42.13 -8.61
N THR A 736 5.64 -42.15 -7.69
CA THR A 736 4.24 -41.83 -7.94
C THR A 736 3.79 -40.73 -6.99
N TYR A 737 3.07 -39.77 -7.55
CA TYR A 737 2.55 -38.56 -6.92
C TYR A 737 1.04 -38.60 -7.13
N ALA A 738 0.27 -38.89 -6.09
CA ALA A 738 -1.18 -38.90 -6.15
C ALA A 738 -1.73 -37.68 -5.41
N GLY A 739 -2.19 -36.68 -6.16
CA GLY A 739 -2.69 -35.41 -5.65
C GLY A 739 -4.21 -35.34 -5.65
N CYS A 740 -4.79 -34.73 -4.62
CA CYS A 740 -6.20 -34.36 -4.62
C CYS A 740 -6.48 -33.10 -3.79
N LYS A 741 -7.56 -32.39 -4.13
CA LYS A 741 -8.15 -31.36 -3.25
C LYS A 741 -9.41 -31.91 -2.60
N THR A 742 -9.47 -31.92 -1.27
CA THR A 742 -10.60 -32.54 -0.54
C THR A 742 -10.79 -31.94 0.86
N GLU A 743 -12.02 -32.00 1.37
CA GLU A 743 -12.37 -31.62 2.74
C GLU A 743 -12.37 -32.79 3.73
N SER A 744 -11.96 -33.98 3.29
CA SER A 744 -11.96 -35.20 4.09
C SER A 744 -11.26 -35.02 5.45
N GLU A 745 -12.02 -35.16 6.54
CA GLU A 745 -11.50 -35.16 7.91
C GLU A 745 -10.42 -36.21 8.12
N ARG A 746 -10.55 -37.38 7.48
CA ARG A 746 -9.53 -38.43 7.54
C ARG A 746 -8.17 -37.97 7.03
N LEU A 747 -8.14 -37.15 5.97
CA LEU A 747 -6.89 -36.63 5.42
C LEU A 747 -6.39 -35.40 6.17
N LYS A 748 -7.31 -34.61 6.75
CA LYS A 748 -6.94 -33.55 7.71
C LYS A 748 -6.21 -34.15 8.93
N ASN A 749 -6.63 -35.32 9.39
CA ASN A 749 -6.09 -36.01 10.57
C ASN A 749 -4.96 -37.00 10.25
N ALA A 750 -4.61 -37.24 8.99
CA ALA A 750 -3.53 -38.15 8.59
C ALA A 750 -2.11 -37.55 8.81
N ARG A 751 -1.98 -36.62 9.76
CA ARG A 751 -0.78 -35.80 10.00
C ARG A 751 0.17 -36.45 11.00
#